data_AF-A0A356KKY0-F1
#
_entry.id   AF-A0A356KKY0-F1
#
_cell.length_a   1.000
_cell.length_b   1.000
_cell.length_c   1.000
_cell.angle_alpha   90.00
_cell.angle_beta   90.00
_cell.angle_gamma   90.00
#
_symmetry.space_group_name_H-M   'P 1'
#
loop_
_entity.id
_entity.type
_entity.pdbx_description
1 polymer ?
#
loop_
_entity_poly.entity_id
_entity_poly.type
_entity_poly.pdbx_seq_one_letter_code
_entity_poly.pdbx_strand_id
1 'polypeptide(L)'
;MDDAKELYREVRARLEANSAGFLEEVDRVLGAANPERGERLEEALRKVELALVARLDPWWSGPVRSNVRRAIEKAPARLHDDLALSLALRLAAGYARLGRLDDETHRLGRLAATLAGAELDHFEERYAREAADYLEGAPFLPSPHYVYAWVKDLALDEVAKLASRALSNGNPSQAALLSEMRLVRELADWFVGPPLPNVEKALVRWREERPAELSDLAVLLARAYLLGAFVDLRAREHARAVLEGEEAKLLGPDEAVGLQEYVDRDAFDYPYSHSYRLAKSLTPDELRWEVRRHTRNGTLSAAQRLCEMALVRRYADWYMGDVTPNLRRALARYLEDEDPDLDLLWCAEFLAGLYAATLEGASHARGLVAALVEREPDAPALREAIQAAGIGADVSTEELFTLYRGVVEIDAKVEAFRELIGADTSAELSDYEREAYAEVLHFLEEESQQGVLGGLTTTLGELAEVVVPEGLLRSVTNSVEDVLRMAGGSSQARARRGRALAELAKRDPNLRRLEKVRRADLRVLDEVAWATTRENQVAATLEGFGCGLGGLTLALIDLPMLILVNLDAVGAVATTYGFDLDDPREQDFLIGLLAGGAYALNSLMAGEADFERPLAGVAPDHLAANRAALALHGAAAQIAARLTRQKLIQLLPILGGAVGAGLNFHYTWSTTRAAVMTYRYRWLVRRFLGS
;
A
#
# COMPACT_ATOMS: atom_id res chain seq x y z
N MET A 1 24.60 14.53 8.34
CA MET A 1 25.27 14.93 7.08
C MET A 1 26.77 15.11 7.28
N ASP A 2 27.22 15.56 8.46
CA ASP A 2 28.64 15.73 8.79
C ASP A 2 29.41 14.40 8.89
N ASP A 3 28.82 13.36 9.48
CA ASP A 3 29.45 12.02 9.57
C ASP A 3 29.82 11.42 8.21
N ALA A 4 28.99 11.63 7.19
CA ALA A 4 29.24 11.07 5.86
C ALA A 4 30.38 11.78 5.12
N LYS A 5 30.57 13.07 5.36
CA LYS A 5 31.69 13.85 4.79
C LYS A 5 33.00 13.52 5.48
N GLU A 6 32.97 13.22 6.77
CA GLU A 6 34.13 12.76 7.53
C GLU A 6 34.56 11.37 7.10
N LEU A 7 33.62 10.42 7.02
CA LEU A 7 33.87 9.09 6.50
C LEU A 7 34.41 9.11 5.06
N TYR A 8 33.87 9.99 4.20
CA TYR A 8 34.40 10.16 2.84
C TYR A 8 35.87 10.62 2.84
N ARG A 9 36.22 11.59 3.69
CA ARG A 9 37.61 12.09 3.82
C ARG A 9 38.55 10.99 4.33
N GLU A 10 38.11 10.22 5.31
CA GLU A 10 38.85 9.07 5.85
C GLU A 10 39.08 8.00 4.77
N VAL A 11 38.02 7.56 4.09
CA VAL A 11 38.09 6.55 3.04
C VAL A 11 39.00 7.02 1.91
N ARG A 12 38.88 8.29 1.48
CA ARG A 12 39.74 8.85 0.44
C ARG A 12 41.21 8.86 0.85
N ALA A 13 41.53 9.35 2.05
CA ALA A 13 42.90 9.38 2.55
C ALA A 13 43.49 7.96 2.65
N ARG A 14 42.67 6.99 3.09
CA ARG A 14 43.08 5.59 3.19
C ARG A 14 43.31 4.95 1.82
N LEU A 15 42.44 5.24 0.84
CA LEU A 15 42.57 4.76 -0.54
C LEU A 15 43.83 5.33 -1.21
N GLU A 16 44.15 6.60 -0.96
CA GLU A 16 45.38 7.26 -1.43
C GLU A 16 46.65 6.69 -0.75
N ALA A 17 46.56 6.30 0.53
CA ALA A 17 47.70 5.77 1.29
C ALA A 17 48.01 4.28 1.02
N ASN A 18 46.98 3.43 0.91
CA ASN A 18 47.16 1.98 0.72
C ASN A 18 45.90 1.33 0.10
N SER A 19 45.74 1.44 -1.22
CA SER A 19 44.61 0.85 -1.96
C SER A 19 44.59 -0.69 -1.89
N ALA A 20 45.75 -1.34 -1.95
CA ALA A 20 45.85 -2.80 -1.85
C ALA A 20 45.34 -3.31 -0.49
N GLY A 21 45.80 -2.70 0.61
CA GLY A 21 45.33 -3.06 1.95
C GLY A 21 43.86 -2.72 2.20
N PHE A 22 43.30 -1.74 1.50
CA PHE A 22 41.86 -1.46 1.52
C PHE A 22 41.07 -2.59 0.83
N LEU A 23 41.50 -3.02 -0.37
CA LEU A 23 40.86 -4.12 -1.08
C LEU A 23 40.95 -5.44 -0.31
N GLU A 24 42.10 -5.75 0.32
CA GLU A 24 42.26 -6.94 1.16
C GLU A 24 41.33 -6.95 2.40
N GLU A 25 41.00 -5.78 2.96
CA GLU A 25 40.01 -5.69 4.03
C GLU A 25 38.60 -6.01 3.52
N VAL A 26 38.24 -5.44 2.37
CA VAL A 26 36.95 -5.71 1.72
C VAL A 26 36.84 -7.19 1.35
N ASP A 27 37.89 -7.79 0.80
CA ASP A 27 37.94 -9.21 0.45
C ASP A 27 37.84 -10.14 1.66
N ARG A 28 38.33 -9.72 2.84
CA ARG A 28 38.11 -10.48 4.09
C ARG A 28 36.67 -10.44 4.55
N VAL A 29 36.00 -9.29 4.42
CA VAL A 29 34.57 -9.15 4.77
C VAL A 29 33.71 -9.94 3.78
N LEU A 30 34.02 -9.87 2.49
CA LEU A 30 33.37 -10.67 1.47
C LEU A 30 33.71 -12.17 1.63
N GLY A 31 34.95 -12.55 1.89
CA GLY A 31 35.35 -13.96 1.99
C GLY A 31 34.83 -14.72 3.21
N ALA A 32 34.22 -14.05 4.19
CA ALA A 32 33.69 -14.69 5.37
C ALA A 32 32.44 -15.53 5.03
N ALA A 33 32.50 -16.85 5.22
CA ALA A 33 31.41 -17.80 4.97
C ALA A 33 30.16 -17.61 5.86
N ASN A 34 30.25 -16.69 6.83
CA ASN A 34 29.30 -16.36 7.90
C ASN A 34 28.22 -15.31 7.53
N PRO A 35 26.94 -15.59 7.18
CA PRO A 35 25.89 -14.56 7.08
C PRO A 35 25.62 -13.75 8.38
N GLU A 36 26.21 -14.13 9.52
CA GLU A 36 26.21 -13.33 10.75
C GLU A 36 27.07 -12.06 10.68
N ARG A 37 26.51 -11.05 10.01
CA ARG A 37 26.23 -9.69 10.48
C ARG A 37 26.16 -8.80 9.24
N GLY A 38 24.97 -8.72 8.64
CA GLY A 38 24.67 -7.79 7.54
C GLY A 38 25.22 -6.38 7.80
N GLU A 39 25.22 -5.92 9.06
CA GLU A 39 25.83 -4.65 9.49
C GLU A 39 27.32 -4.48 9.08
N ARG A 40 28.15 -5.54 9.21
CA ARG A 40 29.58 -5.47 8.84
C ARG A 40 29.77 -5.41 7.33
N LEU A 41 28.94 -6.15 6.59
CA LEU A 41 28.95 -6.14 5.12
C LEU A 41 28.46 -4.79 4.61
N GLU A 42 27.36 -4.27 5.15
CA GLU A 42 26.85 -2.93 4.82
C GLU A 42 27.85 -1.82 5.14
N GLU A 43 28.53 -1.88 6.30
CA GLU A 43 29.55 -0.90 6.66
C GLU A 43 30.74 -0.95 5.67
N ALA A 44 31.19 -2.16 5.31
CA ALA A 44 32.26 -2.34 4.34
C ALA A 44 31.85 -1.82 2.96
N LEU A 45 30.63 -2.15 2.50
CA LEU A 45 30.13 -1.70 1.20
C LEU A 45 29.92 -0.19 1.17
N ARG A 46 29.51 0.44 2.27
CA ARG A 46 29.47 1.90 2.38
C ARG A 46 30.85 2.54 2.20
N LYS A 47 31.92 1.91 2.70
CA LYS A 47 33.29 2.37 2.45
C LYS A 47 33.69 2.15 0.98
N VAL A 48 33.29 1.04 0.36
CA VAL A 48 33.52 0.78 -1.07
C VAL A 48 32.78 1.78 -1.96
N GLU A 49 31.53 2.11 -1.64
CA GLU A 49 30.74 3.15 -2.31
C GLU A 49 31.47 4.50 -2.29
N LEU A 50 31.96 4.91 -1.11
CA LEU A 50 32.69 6.16 -0.96
C LEU A 50 34.07 6.12 -1.63
N ALA A 51 34.74 4.97 -1.67
CA ALA A 51 35.99 4.78 -2.39
C ALA A 51 35.77 4.90 -3.91
N LEU A 52 34.69 4.32 -4.43
CA LEU A 52 34.30 4.43 -5.83
C LEU A 52 33.97 5.89 -6.19
N VAL A 53 33.26 6.60 -5.32
CA VAL A 53 33.04 8.06 -5.46
C VAL A 53 34.36 8.82 -5.46
N ALA A 54 35.25 8.57 -4.49
CA ALA A 54 36.54 9.26 -4.41
C ALA A 54 37.39 9.05 -5.67
N ARG A 55 37.26 7.87 -6.31
CA ARG A 55 38.01 7.52 -7.51
C ARG A 55 37.40 8.08 -8.80
N LEU A 56 36.07 8.01 -8.96
CA LEU A 56 35.38 8.30 -10.22
C LEU A 56 34.63 9.64 -10.25
N ASP A 57 34.24 10.17 -9.08
CA ASP A 57 33.51 11.43 -8.94
C ASP A 57 33.95 12.19 -7.67
N PRO A 58 35.22 12.64 -7.58
CA PRO A 58 35.79 13.20 -6.35
C PRO A 58 35.13 14.51 -5.86
N TRP A 59 34.21 15.08 -6.64
CA TRP A 59 33.45 16.28 -6.29
C TRP A 59 32.22 15.94 -5.46
N TRP A 60 32.27 16.23 -4.16
CA TRP A 60 31.17 16.00 -3.24
C TRP A 60 30.21 17.21 -3.20
N SER A 61 29.08 17.12 -3.91
CA SER A 61 27.94 18.03 -3.73
C SER A 61 26.63 17.23 -3.66
N GLY A 62 25.82 17.50 -2.63
CA GLY A 62 24.53 16.83 -2.41
C GLY A 62 24.60 15.51 -1.60
N PRO A 63 23.51 14.71 -1.61
CA PRO A 63 23.38 13.47 -0.84
C PRO A 63 24.36 12.37 -1.26
N VAL A 64 24.84 11.56 -0.31
CA VAL A 64 25.75 10.40 -0.54
C VAL A 64 25.29 9.54 -1.70
N ARG A 65 24.01 9.12 -1.67
CA ARG A 65 23.39 8.24 -2.67
C ARG A 65 23.49 8.80 -4.09
N SER A 66 23.31 10.11 -4.26
CA SER A 66 23.43 10.75 -5.57
C SER A 66 24.87 10.71 -6.10
N ASN A 67 25.86 10.89 -5.22
CA ASN A 67 27.27 10.77 -5.61
C ASN A 67 27.62 9.33 -5.99
N VAL A 68 27.16 8.34 -5.20
CA VAL A 68 27.38 6.90 -5.46
C VAL A 68 26.77 6.50 -6.80
N ARG A 69 25.52 6.91 -7.07
CA ARG A 69 24.87 6.69 -8.37
C ARG A 69 25.71 7.23 -9.53
N ARG A 70 26.17 8.48 -9.45
CA ARG A 70 26.99 9.09 -10.50
C ARG A 70 28.33 8.36 -10.69
N ALA A 71 28.94 7.88 -9.62
CA ALA A 71 30.17 7.10 -9.70
C ALA A 71 29.94 5.75 -10.41
N ILE A 72 28.86 5.04 -10.06
CA ILE A 72 28.45 3.80 -10.73
C ILE A 72 28.12 4.05 -12.21
N GLU A 73 27.44 5.15 -12.54
CA GLU A 73 27.14 5.53 -13.93
C GLU A 73 28.40 5.81 -14.76
N LYS A 74 29.48 6.30 -14.13
CA LYS A 74 30.78 6.54 -14.78
C LYS A 74 31.66 5.29 -14.87
N ALA A 75 31.42 4.27 -14.05
CA ALA A 75 32.28 3.09 -13.94
C ALA A 75 32.51 2.36 -15.28
N PRO A 76 31.49 2.10 -16.13
CA PRO A 76 31.70 1.43 -17.41
C PRO A 76 32.66 2.17 -18.37
N ALA A 77 32.72 3.50 -18.30
CA ALA A 77 33.62 4.30 -19.12
C ALA A 77 35.07 4.35 -18.58
N ARG A 78 35.31 3.78 -17.40
CA ARG A 78 36.58 3.85 -16.65
C ARG A 78 37.14 2.46 -16.30
N LEU A 79 36.78 1.43 -17.06
CA LEU A 79 37.23 0.06 -16.81
C LEU A 79 38.73 -0.18 -17.03
N HIS A 80 39.44 0.75 -17.68
CA HIS A 80 40.90 0.75 -17.79
C HIS A 80 41.62 1.15 -16.48
N ASP A 81 40.88 1.57 -15.46
CA ASP A 81 41.39 1.89 -14.14
C ASP A 81 41.18 0.69 -13.23
N ASP A 82 42.24 -0.10 -13.03
CA ASP A 82 42.21 -1.37 -12.28
C ASP A 82 41.55 -1.20 -10.90
N LEU A 83 41.82 -0.09 -10.21
CA LEU A 83 41.22 0.17 -8.90
C LEU A 83 39.71 0.42 -9.00
N ALA A 84 39.25 1.16 -10.02
CA ALA A 84 37.83 1.40 -10.23
C ALA A 84 37.08 0.12 -10.62
N LEU A 85 37.69 -0.70 -11.48
CA LEU A 85 37.18 -2.03 -11.83
C LEU A 85 37.06 -2.92 -10.59
N SER A 86 38.14 -3.05 -9.82
CA SER A 86 38.18 -3.85 -8.61
C SER A 86 37.16 -3.40 -7.55
N LEU A 87 36.96 -2.08 -7.39
CA LEU A 87 35.93 -1.53 -6.50
C LEU A 87 34.51 -1.81 -7.01
N ALA A 88 34.26 -1.65 -8.32
CA ALA A 88 32.96 -1.87 -8.92
C ALA A 88 32.53 -3.34 -8.83
N LEU A 89 33.42 -4.30 -9.09
CA LEU A 89 33.11 -5.73 -9.02
C LEU A 89 32.86 -6.20 -7.57
N ARG A 90 33.65 -5.72 -6.60
CA ARG A 90 33.40 -6.00 -5.17
C ARG A 90 32.08 -5.39 -4.69
N LEU A 91 31.75 -4.19 -5.17
CA LEU A 91 30.47 -3.56 -4.89
C LEU A 91 29.30 -4.36 -5.49
N ALA A 92 29.46 -4.85 -6.74
CA ALA A 92 28.48 -5.69 -7.42
C ALA A 92 28.20 -6.99 -6.65
N ALA A 93 29.25 -7.73 -6.29
CA ALA A 93 29.12 -8.97 -5.52
C ALA A 93 28.59 -8.71 -4.11
N GLY A 94 29.02 -7.62 -3.46
CA GLY A 94 28.49 -7.24 -2.17
C GLY A 94 27.00 -6.91 -2.19
N TYR A 95 26.54 -6.17 -3.20
CA TYR A 95 25.11 -5.89 -3.40
C TYR A 95 24.31 -7.17 -3.69
N ALA A 96 24.85 -8.09 -4.49
CA ALA A 96 24.26 -9.39 -4.75
C ALA A 96 24.06 -10.19 -3.45
N ARG A 97 25.07 -10.24 -2.58
CA ARG A 97 25.00 -10.94 -1.29
C ARG A 97 24.04 -10.31 -0.28
N LEU A 98 23.86 -8.99 -0.35
CA LEU A 98 22.83 -8.30 0.41
C LEU A 98 21.43 -8.49 -0.17
N GLY A 99 21.29 -9.14 -1.33
CA GLY A 99 20.00 -9.30 -1.99
C GLY A 99 19.40 -7.98 -2.46
N ARG A 100 20.23 -6.97 -2.79
CA ARG A 100 19.72 -5.67 -3.27
C ARG A 100 19.09 -5.84 -4.65
N LEU A 101 18.00 -5.12 -4.90
CA LEU A 101 17.23 -5.16 -6.15
C LEU A 101 17.09 -3.78 -6.82
N ASP A 102 17.87 -2.80 -6.37
CA ASP A 102 17.83 -1.42 -6.89
C ASP A 102 18.55 -1.23 -8.23
N ASP A 103 18.35 -0.06 -8.84
CA ASP A 103 18.96 0.33 -10.11
C ASP A 103 20.48 0.23 -10.09
N GLU A 104 21.11 0.62 -8.98
CA GLU A 104 22.56 0.57 -8.81
C GLU A 104 23.08 -0.87 -8.86
N THR A 105 22.38 -1.79 -8.21
CA THR A 105 22.68 -3.23 -8.22
C THR A 105 22.48 -3.84 -9.59
N HIS A 106 21.37 -3.52 -10.26
CA HIS A 106 21.15 -3.98 -11.63
C HIS A 106 22.23 -3.45 -12.59
N ARG A 107 22.63 -2.17 -12.47
CA ARG A 107 23.73 -1.58 -13.28
C ARG A 107 25.05 -2.30 -13.09
N LEU A 108 25.44 -2.52 -11.83
CA LEU A 108 26.69 -3.20 -11.50
C LEU A 108 26.65 -4.69 -11.89
N GLY A 109 25.51 -5.35 -11.70
CA GLY A 109 25.29 -6.73 -12.16
C GLY A 109 25.44 -6.84 -13.68
N ARG A 110 24.88 -5.90 -14.46
CA ARG A 110 25.09 -5.90 -15.92
C ARG A 110 26.55 -5.68 -16.29
N LEU A 111 27.22 -4.75 -15.61
CA LEU A 111 28.65 -4.50 -15.83
C LEU A 111 29.45 -5.77 -15.56
N ALA A 112 29.17 -6.45 -14.44
CA ALA A 112 29.77 -7.72 -14.09
C ALA A 112 29.48 -8.80 -15.14
N ALA A 113 28.25 -8.92 -15.63
CA ALA A 113 27.88 -9.86 -16.68
C ALA A 113 28.61 -9.61 -18.01
N THR A 114 28.89 -8.35 -18.37
CA THR A 114 29.71 -8.03 -19.55
C THR A 114 31.19 -8.38 -19.40
N LEU A 115 31.66 -8.50 -18.16
CA LEU A 115 33.05 -8.76 -17.81
C LEU A 115 33.32 -10.22 -17.42
N ALA A 116 32.29 -10.97 -17.02
CA ALA A 116 32.38 -12.37 -16.65
C ALA A 116 32.91 -13.18 -17.84
N GLY A 117 34.03 -13.87 -17.65
CA GLY A 117 34.72 -14.61 -18.72
C GLY A 117 35.71 -13.80 -19.55
N ALA A 118 35.99 -12.54 -19.18
CA ALA A 118 37.15 -11.81 -19.67
C ALA A 118 38.44 -12.26 -18.95
N GLU A 119 39.62 -11.84 -19.46
CA GLU A 119 40.91 -12.06 -18.78
C GLU A 119 41.04 -11.13 -17.55
N LEU A 120 40.41 -11.52 -16.45
CA LEU A 120 40.42 -10.82 -15.15
C LEU A 120 41.29 -11.57 -14.12
N ASP A 121 41.72 -10.88 -13.06
CA ASP A 121 42.30 -11.55 -11.89
C ASP A 121 41.30 -12.53 -11.25
N HIS A 122 41.82 -13.54 -10.55
CA HIS A 122 41.01 -14.59 -9.91
C HIS A 122 39.93 -14.04 -8.96
N PHE A 123 40.20 -12.95 -8.24
CA PHE A 123 39.20 -12.33 -7.37
C PHE A 123 38.14 -11.56 -8.17
N GLU A 124 38.56 -10.81 -9.17
CA GLU A 124 37.67 -10.00 -10.02
C GLU A 124 36.70 -10.88 -10.81
N GLU A 125 37.22 -11.95 -11.43
CA GLU A 125 36.42 -12.92 -12.16
C GLU A 125 35.40 -13.62 -11.24
N ARG A 126 35.79 -13.94 -10.01
CA ARG A 126 34.87 -14.54 -9.01
C ARG A 126 33.71 -13.59 -8.71
N TYR A 127 34.00 -12.33 -8.39
CA TYR A 127 32.97 -11.34 -8.06
C TYR A 127 32.12 -10.98 -9.27
N ALA A 128 32.71 -10.95 -10.47
CA ALA A 128 31.98 -10.72 -11.72
C ALA A 128 30.94 -11.83 -11.97
N ARG A 129 31.35 -13.11 -11.87
CA ARG A 129 30.40 -14.24 -12.01
C ARG A 129 29.32 -14.22 -10.95
N GLU A 130 29.68 -14.01 -9.69
CA GLU A 130 28.70 -13.98 -8.61
C GLU A 130 27.62 -12.91 -8.82
N ALA A 131 28.02 -11.70 -9.21
CA ALA A 131 27.07 -10.63 -9.51
C ALA A 131 26.27 -10.88 -10.80
N ALA A 132 26.86 -11.54 -11.80
CA ALA A 132 26.19 -11.92 -13.04
C ALA A 132 25.13 -13.02 -12.79
N ASP A 133 25.48 -14.06 -12.02
CA ASP A 133 24.56 -15.13 -11.63
C ASP A 133 23.36 -14.56 -10.84
N TYR A 134 23.64 -13.62 -9.93
CA TYR A 134 22.60 -12.91 -9.20
C TYR A 134 21.71 -12.05 -10.11
N LEU A 135 22.31 -11.36 -11.10
CA LEU A 135 21.55 -10.62 -12.11
C LEU A 135 20.58 -11.53 -12.88
N GLU A 136 21.01 -12.73 -13.26
CA GLU A 136 20.18 -13.66 -14.03
C GLU A 136 19.07 -14.32 -13.18
N GLY A 137 19.34 -14.58 -11.90
CA GLY A 137 18.41 -15.29 -11.01
C GLY A 137 17.44 -14.42 -10.22
N ALA A 138 17.70 -13.12 -10.07
CA ALA A 138 16.89 -12.25 -9.21
C ALA A 138 15.81 -11.46 -9.98
N PRO A 139 14.61 -11.25 -9.39
CA PRO A 139 13.49 -10.56 -10.04
C PRO A 139 13.63 -9.04 -9.97
N PHE A 140 14.62 -8.48 -10.68
CA PHE A 140 14.81 -7.03 -10.72
C PHE A 140 13.60 -6.34 -11.36
N LEU A 141 13.14 -5.25 -10.73
CA LEU A 141 12.20 -4.30 -11.31
C LEU A 141 12.85 -2.91 -11.33
N PRO A 142 13.72 -2.64 -12.33
CA PRO A 142 14.46 -1.39 -12.36
C PRO A 142 13.51 -0.21 -12.61
N SER A 143 13.91 1.00 -12.21
CA SER A 143 13.05 2.18 -12.38
C SER A 143 12.85 2.52 -13.86
N PRO A 144 11.68 3.06 -14.26
CA PRO A 144 11.44 3.46 -15.65
C PRO A 144 12.47 4.43 -16.21
N HIS A 145 12.98 5.35 -15.39
CA HIS A 145 14.02 6.31 -15.79
C HIS A 145 15.34 5.60 -16.13
N TYR A 146 15.73 4.63 -15.31
CA TYR A 146 16.93 3.85 -15.57
C TYR A 146 16.74 2.95 -16.80
N VAL A 147 15.61 2.26 -16.93
CA VAL A 147 15.35 1.42 -18.10
C VAL A 147 15.29 2.26 -19.36
N TYR A 148 14.64 3.43 -19.35
CA TYR A 148 14.65 4.37 -20.47
C TYR A 148 16.07 4.76 -20.86
N ALA A 149 16.92 5.17 -19.91
CA ALA A 149 18.31 5.51 -20.18
C ALA A 149 19.11 4.31 -20.72
N TRP A 150 18.80 3.10 -20.26
CA TRP A 150 19.44 1.87 -20.71
C TRP A 150 19.05 1.51 -22.15
N VAL A 151 17.76 1.39 -22.44
CA VAL A 151 17.28 0.94 -23.75
C VAL A 151 17.41 2.01 -24.83
N LYS A 152 17.66 3.27 -24.45
CA LYS A 152 17.79 4.40 -25.37
C LYS A 152 18.86 4.17 -26.44
N ASP A 153 20.00 3.59 -26.06
CA ASP A 153 21.18 3.47 -26.92
C ASP A 153 21.36 2.04 -27.48
N LEU A 154 20.47 1.11 -27.14
CA LEU A 154 20.49 -0.27 -27.66
C LEU A 154 19.81 -0.37 -29.04
N ALA A 155 20.14 -1.41 -29.79
CA ALA A 155 19.38 -1.76 -30.99
C ALA A 155 18.02 -2.39 -30.63
N LEU A 156 17.01 -2.27 -31.51
CA LEU A 156 15.66 -2.80 -31.25
C LEU A 156 15.67 -4.31 -31.01
N ASP A 157 16.48 -5.06 -31.76
CA ASP A 157 16.61 -6.51 -31.62
C ASP A 157 17.26 -6.91 -30.29
N GLU A 158 18.19 -6.09 -29.77
CA GLU A 158 18.78 -6.29 -28.45
C GLU A 158 17.76 -6.09 -27.34
N VAL A 159 16.92 -5.05 -27.43
CA VAL A 159 15.82 -4.83 -26.46
C VAL A 159 14.81 -5.98 -26.51
N ALA A 160 14.45 -6.45 -27.70
CA ALA A 160 13.55 -7.59 -27.87
C ALA A 160 14.12 -8.88 -27.26
N LYS A 161 15.42 -9.15 -27.45
CA LYS A 161 16.12 -10.28 -26.79
C LYS A 161 16.08 -10.17 -25.27
N LEU A 162 16.32 -8.98 -24.73
CA LEU A 162 16.26 -8.72 -23.28
C LEU A 162 14.84 -8.96 -22.73
N ALA A 163 13.82 -8.43 -23.40
CA ALA A 163 12.42 -8.63 -22.99
C ALA A 163 12.00 -10.10 -23.09
N SER A 164 12.37 -10.80 -24.17
CA SER A 164 12.10 -12.24 -24.32
C SER A 164 12.79 -13.08 -23.25
N ARG A 165 14.03 -12.72 -22.88
CA ARG A 165 14.77 -13.39 -21.81
C ARG A 165 14.13 -13.15 -20.45
N ALA A 166 13.69 -11.93 -20.18
CA ALA A 166 12.94 -11.60 -18.96
C ALA A 166 11.65 -12.40 -18.85
N LEU A 167 10.88 -12.56 -19.94
CA LEU A 167 9.70 -13.45 -19.96
C LEU A 167 10.06 -14.90 -19.66
N SER A 168 11.13 -15.42 -20.28
CA SER A 168 11.58 -16.81 -20.10
C SER A 168 12.03 -17.08 -18.65
N ASN A 169 12.56 -16.07 -17.98
CA ASN A 169 12.97 -16.13 -16.58
C ASN A 169 11.81 -15.86 -15.60
N GLY A 170 10.57 -15.72 -16.08
CA GLY A 170 9.41 -15.45 -15.23
C GLY A 170 9.35 -14.03 -14.68
N ASN A 171 9.97 -13.06 -15.35
CA ASN A 171 9.93 -11.63 -14.99
C ASN A 171 9.16 -10.81 -16.05
N PRO A 172 7.82 -10.95 -16.12
CA PRO A 172 7.01 -10.24 -17.11
C PRO A 172 7.02 -8.72 -16.89
N SER A 173 7.15 -8.24 -15.65
CA SER A 173 7.21 -6.79 -15.37
C SER A 173 8.46 -6.13 -15.95
N GLN A 174 9.63 -6.78 -15.88
CA GLN A 174 10.84 -6.29 -16.54
C GLN A 174 10.71 -6.31 -18.08
N ALA A 175 10.10 -7.37 -18.63
CA ALA A 175 9.84 -7.45 -20.07
C ALA A 175 8.90 -6.33 -20.56
N ALA A 176 7.83 -6.05 -19.80
CA ALA A 176 6.92 -4.95 -20.08
C ALA A 176 7.67 -3.62 -20.02
N LEU A 177 8.45 -3.37 -18.97
CA LEU A 177 9.15 -2.09 -18.81
C LEU A 177 10.21 -1.84 -19.90
N LEU A 178 10.96 -2.88 -20.31
CA LEU A 178 11.90 -2.80 -21.43
C LEU A 178 11.17 -2.40 -22.73
N SER A 179 10.03 -3.04 -22.98
CA SER A 179 9.23 -2.80 -24.18
C SER A 179 8.58 -1.41 -24.15
N GLU A 180 7.93 -1.03 -23.05
CA GLU A 180 7.30 0.27 -22.86
C GLU A 180 8.31 1.41 -23.00
N MET A 181 9.45 1.35 -22.31
CA MET A 181 10.45 2.42 -22.36
C MET A 181 11.07 2.55 -23.75
N ARG A 182 11.19 1.44 -24.48
CA ARG A 182 11.66 1.50 -25.87
C ARG A 182 10.60 2.09 -26.80
N LEU A 183 9.33 1.71 -26.67
CA LEU A 183 8.22 2.33 -27.41
C LEU A 183 8.16 3.84 -27.13
N VAL A 184 8.29 4.25 -25.87
CA VAL A 184 8.35 5.66 -25.47
C VAL A 184 9.49 6.39 -26.16
N ARG A 185 10.67 5.78 -26.25
CA ARG A 185 11.83 6.38 -26.90
C ARG A 185 11.60 6.64 -28.40
N GLU A 186 10.92 5.73 -29.08
CA GLU A 186 10.67 5.79 -30.53
C GLU A 186 9.46 6.66 -30.88
N LEU A 187 8.45 6.70 -30.02
CA LEU A 187 7.13 7.23 -30.37
C LEU A 187 6.71 8.47 -29.57
N ALA A 188 7.28 8.70 -28.39
CA ALA A 188 6.90 9.86 -27.56
C ALA A 188 7.89 11.04 -27.66
N ASP A 189 8.96 10.92 -28.46
CA ASP A 189 10.01 11.91 -28.76
C ASP A 189 10.80 12.48 -27.56
N TRP A 190 10.23 12.52 -26.35
CA TRP A 190 10.78 13.20 -25.18
C TRP A 190 10.26 12.60 -23.86
N PHE A 191 11.15 11.98 -23.07
CA PHE A 191 10.82 11.46 -21.73
C PHE A 191 11.15 12.49 -20.65
N VAL A 192 10.17 13.31 -20.28
CA VAL A 192 10.23 14.19 -19.11
C VAL A 192 8.93 14.06 -18.31
N GLY A 193 9.06 13.99 -16.99
CA GLY A 193 7.94 13.86 -16.07
C GLY A 193 7.62 12.40 -15.69
N PRO A 194 6.42 12.13 -15.16
CA PRO A 194 6.04 10.79 -14.76
C PRO A 194 6.04 9.82 -15.95
N PRO A 195 6.38 8.53 -15.75
CA PRO A 195 6.48 7.56 -16.84
C PRO A 195 5.13 7.25 -17.50
N LEU A 196 4.05 7.22 -16.72
CA LEU A 196 2.73 6.74 -17.15
C LEU A 196 2.17 7.50 -18.38
N PRO A 197 2.12 8.85 -18.40
CA PRO A 197 1.55 9.58 -19.54
C PRO A 197 2.40 9.44 -20.81
N ASN A 198 3.71 9.21 -20.68
CA ASN A 198 4.58 8.99 -21.83
C ASN A 198 4.35 7.60 -22.45
N VAL A 199 4.17 6.58 -21.61
CA VAL A 199 3.78 5.23 -22.05
C VAL A 199 2.43 5.28 -22.77
N GLU A 200 1.42 5.96 -22.21
CA GLU A 200 0.12 6.10 -22.86
C GLU A 200 0.22 6.72 -24.25
N LYS A 201 0.96 7.83 -24.39
CA LYS A 201 1.18 8.48 -25.69
C LYS A 201 1.85 7.54 -26.69
N ALA A 202 2.87 6.80 -26.25
CA ALA A 202 3.59 5.86 -27.09
C ALA A 202 2.70 4.70 -27.56
N LEU A 203 1.89 4.13 -26.67
CA LEU A 203 0.95 3.06 -27.01
C LEU A 203 -0.14 3.55 -27.96
N VAL A 204 -0.70 4.74 -27.73
CA VAL A 204 -1.67 5.37 -28.65
C VAL A 204 -1.05 5.54 -30.03
N ARG A 205 0.12 6.15 -30.12
CA ARG A 205 0.82 6.39 -31.40
C ARG A 205 1.19 5.08 -32.10
N TRP A 206 1.63 4.07 -31.35
CA TRP A 206 1.91 2.75 -31.91
C TRP A 206 0.66 2.14 -32.56
N ARG A 207 -0.50 2.23 -31.91
CA ARG A 207 -1.77 1.71 -32.45
C ARG A 207 -2.21 2.44 -33.72
N GLU A 208 -1.94 3.74 -33.81
CA GLU A 208 -2.30 4.57 -34.96
C GLU A 208 -1.36 4.35 -36.15
N GLU A 209 -0.04 4.29 -35.91
CA GLU A 209 0.98 4.26 -36.96
C GLU A 209 1.42 2.84 -37.34
N ARG A 210 1.34 1.88 -36.41
CA ARG A 210 1.75 0.46 -36.55
C ARG A 210 3.11 0.25 -37.25
N PRO A 211 4.19 0.87 -36.77
CA PRO A 211 5.51 0.71 -37.38
C PRO A 211 5.99 -0.75 -37.26
N ALA A 212 6.31 -1.35 -38.42
CA ALA A 212 6.65 -2.77 -38.53
C ALA A 212 7.90 -3.16 -37.72
N GLU A 213 8.85 -2.24 -37.59
CA GLU A 213 10.07 -2.42 -36.81
C GLU A 213 9.82 -2.54 -35.29
N LEU A 214 8.64 -2.17 -34.79
CA LEU A 214 8.25 -2.28 -33.37
C LEU A 214 7.29 -3.44 -33.10
N SER A 215 6.85 -4.19 -34.11
CA SER A 215 5.87 -5.27 -33.97
C SER A 215 6.32 -6.35 -32.97
N ASP A 216 7.60 -6.74 -32.99
CA ASP A 216 8.13 -7.73 -32.04
C ASP A 216 8.05 -7.24 -30.59
N LEU A 217 8.40 -5.98 -30.33
CA LEU A 217 8.31 -5.37 -29.00
C LEU A 217 6.86 -5.22 -28.55
N ALA A 218 5.95 -4.88 -29.45
CA ALA A 218 4.53 -4.79 -29.15
C ALA A 218 3.95 -6.16 -28.75
N VAL A 219 4.36 -7.24 -29.41
CA VAL A 219 3.95 -8.61 -29.08
C VAL A 219 4.55 -9.07 -27.76
N LEU A 220 5.84 -8.78 -27.51
CA LEU A 220 6.47 -9.07 -26.22
C LEU A 220 5.82 -8.33 -25.06
N LEU A 221 5.39 -7.09 -25.29
CA LEU A 221 4.62 -6.32 -24.31
C LEU A 221 3.24 -6.94 -24.04
N ALA A 222 2.53 -7.38 -25.08
CA ALA A 222 1.25 -8.07 -24.92
C ALA A 222 1.41 -9.41 -24.15
N ARG A 223 2.47 -10.18 -24.43
CA ARG A 223 2.82 -11.39 -23.66
C ARG A 223 3.08 -11.06 -22.19
N ALA A 224 3.82 -9.99 -21.92
CA ALA A 224 4.10 -9.53 -20.57
C ALA A 224 2.80 -9.18 -19.81
N TYR A 225 1.87 -8.46 -20.46
CA TYR A 225 0.57 -8.13 -19.88
C TYR A 225 -0.29 -9.38 -19.60
N LEU A 226 -0.33 -10.34 -20.53
CA LEU A 226 -1.01 -11.61 -20.35
C LEU A 226 -0.49 -12.38 -19.12
N LEU A 227 0.81 -12.34 -18.89
CA LEU A 227 1.48 -12.95 -17.73
C LEU A 227 1.37 -12.11 -16.44
N GLY A 228 0.60 -11.01 -16.45
CA GLY A 228 0.29 -10.22 -15.26
C GLY A 228 1.31 -9.12 -14.95
N ALA A 229 2.13 -8.68 -15.93
CA ALA A 229 3.07 -7.56 -15.72
C ALA A 229 2.37 -6.30 -15.19
N PHE A 230 1.24 -5.94 -15.83
CA PHE A 230 0.36 -4.84 -15.47
C PHE A 230 -1.08 -5.20 -15.89
N VAL A 231 -2.07 -4.86 -15.07
CA VAL A 231 -3.51 -5.10 -15.34
C VAL A 231 -4.21 -3.75 -15.29
N ASP A 232 -4.13 -3.01 -16.39
CA ASP A 232 -4.79 -1.73 -16.56
C ASP A 232 -5.35 -1.59 -17.99
N LEU A 233 -6.15 -0.55 -18.22
CA LEU A 233 -6.83 -0.35 -19.49
C LEU A 233 -5.85 -0.25 -20.68
N ARG A 234 -4.66 0.30 -20.49
CA ARG A 234 -3.66 0.46 -21.55
C ARG A 234 -3.15 -0.90 -22.00
N ALA A 235 -2.94 -1.79 -21.04
CA ALA A 235 -2.56 -3.17 -21.29
C ALA A 235 -3.66 -3.92 -22.08
N ARG A 236 -4.93 -3.73 -21.71
CA ARG A 236 -6.08 -4.28 -22.45
C ARG A 236 -6.17 -3.74 -23.88
N GLU A 237 -6.10 -2.42 -24.05
CA GLU A 237 -6.21 -1.78 -25.35
C GLU A 237 -5.02 -2.15 -26.26
N HIS A 238 -3.81 -2.26 -25.70
CA HIS A 238 -2.63 -2.73 -26.41
C HIS A 238 -2.78 -4.20 -26.84
N ALA A 239 -3.19 -5.07 -25.91
CA ALA A 239 -3.47 -6.47 -26.19
C ALA A 239 -4.52 -6.64 -27.30
N ARG A 240 -5.61 -5.87 -27.25
CA ARG A 240 -6.65 -5.83 -28.29
C ARG A 240 -6.07 -5.40 -29.63
N ALA A 241 -5.30 -4.31 -29.65
CA ALA A 241 -4.70 -3.82 -30.88
C ALA A 241 -3.77 -4.87 -31.52
N VAL A 242 -2.96 -5.57 -30.71
CA VAL A 242 -2.11 -6.67 -31.19
C VAL A 242 -2.95 -7.80 -31.82
N LEU A 243 -4.05 -8.21 -31.18
CA LEU A 243 -4.96 -9.25 -31.70
C LEU A 243 -5.66 -8.85 -33.01
N GLU A 244 -6.05 -7.60 -33.13
CA GLU A 244 -6.72 -7.06 -34.32
C GLU A 244 -5.73 -6.74 -35.47
N GLY A 245 -4.43 -6.88 -35.22
CA GLY A 245 -3.35 -6.52 -36.13
C GLY A 245 -2.73 -7.63 -36.95
N GLU A 246 -1.75 -7.23 -37.77
CA GLU A 246 -0.85 -8.20 -38.41
C GLU A 246 0.07 -8.88 -37.38
N GLU A 247 0.30 -8.23 -36.22
CA GLU A 247 1.09 -8.74 -35.11
C GLU A 247 0.51 -10.02 -34.51
N ALA A 248 -0.80 -10.27 -34.67
CA ALA A 248 -1.42 -11.52 -34.25
C ALA A 248 -0.76 -12.76 -34.88
N LYS A 249 -0.14 -12.61 -36.06
CA LYS A 249 0.62 -13.68 -36.73
C LYS A 249 1.89 -14.09 -35.98
N LEU A 250 2.39 -13.25 -35.07
CA LEU A 250 3.58 -13.49 -34.24
C LEU A 250 3.23 -14.17 -32.90
N LEU A 251 1.94 -14.32 -32.58
CA LEU A 251 1.46 -15.04 -31.40
C LEU A 251 1.31 -16.54 -31.69
N GLY A 252 1.63 -17.37 -30.70
CA GLY A 252 1.24 -18.77 -30.72
C GLY A 252 -0.29 -18.93 -30.58
N PRO A 253 -0.88 -20.06 -31.02
CA PRO A 253 -2.33 -20.28 -30.93
C PRO A 253 -2.87 -20.18 -29.49
N ASP A 254 -2.17 -20.75 -28.51
CA ASP A 254 -2.58 -20.65 -27.09
C ASP A 254 -2.41 -19.23 -26.53
N GLU A 255 -1.39 -18.49 -27.00
CA GLU A 255 -1.16 -17.10 -26.60
C GLU A 255 -2.26 -16.18 -27.15
N ALA A 256 -2.70 -16.40 -28.40
CA ALA A 256 -3.79 -15.64 -29.00
C ALA A 256 -5.11 -15.87 -28.26
N VAL A 257 -5.41 -17.13 -27.88
CA VAL A 257 -6.58 -17.46 -27.05
C VAL A 257 -6.48 -16.81 -25.68
N GLY A 258 -5.34 -16.96 -24.99
CA GLY A 258 -5.13 -16.36 -23.66
C GLY A 258 -5.21 -14.83 -23.69
N LEU A 259 -4.70 -14.19 -24.74
CA LEU A 259 -4.76 -12.74 -24.91
C LEU A 259 -6.19 -12.29 -25.24
N GLN A 260 -6.95 -13.07 -26.01
CA GLN A 260 -8.36 -12.82 -26.27
C GLN A 260 -9.16 -12.92 -24.97
N GLU A 261 -8.95 -13.97 -24.17
CA GLU A 261 -9.54 -14.07 -22.82
C GLU A 261 -9.14 -12.89 -21.93
N TYR A 262 -7.88 -12.45 -21.97
CA TYR A 262 -7.41 -11.29 -21.22
C TYR A 262 -8.12 -10.00 -21.65
N VAL A 263 -8.35 -9.78 -22.94
CA VAL A 263 -9.08 -8.61 -23.47
C VAL A 263 -10.57 -8.66 -23.14
N ASP A 264 -11.13 -9.86 -23.12
CA ASP A 264 -12.55 -10.11 -22.85
C ASP A 264 -12.89 -10.12 -21.36
N ARG A 265 -11.88 -10.26 -20.48
CA ARG A 265 -12.05 -10.04 -19.04
C ARG A 265 -12.52 -8.60 -18.80
N ASP A 266 -13.63 -8.48 -18.08
CA ASP A 266 -14.16 -7.19 -17.60
C ASP A 266 -13.73 -6.96 -16.14
N ALA A 267 -12.42 -7.09 -15.88
CA ALA A 267 -11.78 -6.99 -14.56
C ALA A 267 -10.79 -5.80 -14.47
N PHE A 268 -10.89 -4.85 -15.41
CA PHE A 268 -9.99 -3.68 -15.46
C PHE A 268 -10.61 -2.49 -14.74
N ASP A 269 -9.92 -1.96 -13.73
CA ASP A 269 -10.33 -0.75 -13.01
C ASP A 269 -10.08 0.48 -13.90
N TYR A 270 -11.13 1.24 -14.22
CA TYR A 270 -11.04 2.39 -15.11
C TYR A 270 -10.59 3.62 -14.32
N PRO A 271 -9.53 4.34 -14.72
CA PRO A 271 -9.16 5.59 -14.07
C PRO A 271 -10.30 6.62 -14.21
N TYR A 272 -10.40 7.54 -13.24
CA TYR A 272 -11.44 8.56 -13.21
C TYR A 272 -11.53 9.39 -14.50
N SER A 273 -10.39 9.68 -15.13
CA SER A 273 -10.32 10.36 -16.42
C SER A 273 -10.96 9.59 -17.57
N HIS A 274 -10.92 8.26 -17.54
CA HIS A 274 -11.61 7.40 -18.50
C HIS A 274 -13.10 7.36 -18.20
N SER A 275 -13.49 7.10 -16.95
CA SER A 275 -14.90 7.10 -16.54
C SER A 275 -15.58 8.43 -16.82
N TYR A 276 -14.87 9.55 -16.68
CA TYR A 276 -15.36 10.88 -17.04
C TYR A 276 -15.59 11.04 -18.54
N ARG A 277 -14.66 10.59 -19.39
CA ARG A 277 -14.85 10.61 -20.86
C ARG A 277 -15.98 9.69 -21.30
N LEU A 278 -16.10 8.52 -20.69
CA LEU A 278 -17.16 7.56 -20.99
C LEU A 278 -18.52 8.10 -20.56
N ALA A 279 -18.65 8.61 -19.34
CA ALA A 279 -19.86 9.30 -18.87
C ALA A 279 -20.20 10.54 -19.72
N LYS A 280 -19.22 11.14 -20.41
CA LYS A 280 -19.43 12.22 -21.37
C LYS A 280 -20.09 11.76 -22.68
N SER A 281 -19.76 10.57 -23.16
CA SER A 281 -20.24 10.05 -24.44
C SER A 281 -21.56 9.28 -24.36
N LEU A 282 -21.93 8.77 -23.19
CA LEU A 282 -23.12 7.92 -23.01
C LEU A 282 -24.38 8.75 -22.76
N THR A 283 -25.51 8.27 -23.29
CA THR A 283 -26.86 8.66 -22.86
C THR A 283 -27.19 8.07 -21.48
N PRO A 284 -28.23 8.56 -20.78
CA PRO A 284 -28.63 8.01 -19.48
C PRO A 284 -28.93 6.49 -19.50
N ASP A 285 -29.56 6.00 -20.56
CA ASP A 285 -29.85 4.56 -20.73
C ASP A 285 -28.58 3.73 -20.96
N GLU A 286 -27.65 4.24 -21.77
CA GLU A 286 -26.38 3.59 -22.02
C GLU A 286 -25.48 3.60 -20.76
N LEU A 287 -25.51 4.68 -19.99
CA LEU A 287 -24.82 4.77 -18.70
C LEU A 287 -25.35 3.73 -17.71
N ARG A 288 -26.68 3.60 -17.59
CA ARG A 288 -27.31 2.55 -16.76
C ARG A 288 -26.90 1.15 -17.20
N TRP A 289 -26.84 0.93 -18.52
CA TRP A 289 -26.42 -0.35 -19.08
C TRP A 289 -24.96 -0.67 -18.74
N GLU A 290 -24.04 0.29 -18.89
CA GLU A 290 -22.62 0.10 -18.56
C GLU A 290 -22.39 -0.10 -17.06
N VAL A 291 -23.07 0.66 -16.19
CA VAL A 291 -23.01 0.45 -14.73
C VAL A 291 -23.47 -0.97 -14.38
N ARG A 292 -24.57 -1.43 -14.96
CA ARG A 292 -25.10 -2.81 -14.77
C ARG A 292 -24.19 -3.90 -15.32
N ARG A 293 -23.50 -3.62 -16.41
CA ARG A 293 -22.50 -4.53 -16.98
C ARG A 293 -21.35 -4.69 -15.99
N HIS A 294 -20.81 -3.59 -15.47
CA HIS A 294 -19.73 -3.61 -14.49
C HIS A 294 -20.10 -4.30 -13.18
N THR A 295 -21.33 -4.13 -12.69
CA THR A 295 -21.80 -4.85 -11.49
C THR A 295 -21.92 -6.35 -11.71
N ARG A 296 -22.52 -6.79 -12.83
CA ARG A 296 -22.65 -8.22 -13.18
C ARG A 296 -21.30 -8.90 -13.35
N ASN A 297 -20.30 -8.14 -13.77
CA ASN A 297 -18.95 -8.64 -14.00
C ASN A 297 -18.03 -8.49 -12.76
N GLY A 298 -18.56 -7.99 -11.63
CA GLY A 298 -17.82 -7.93 -10.35
C GLY A 298 -16.93 -6.69 -10.17
N THR A 299 -16.94 -5.75 -11.11
CA THR A 299 -16.16 -4.49 -11.06
C THR A 299 -16.96 -3.35 -10.42
N LEU A 300 -17.23 -3.46 -9.13
CA LEU A 300 -18.03 -2.46 -8.39
C LEU A 300 -17.39 -1.07 -8.36
N SER A 301 -16.05 -0.99 -8.35
CA SER A 301 -15.33 0.29 -8.42
C SER A 301 -15.58 1.04 -9.74
N ALA A 302 -15.62 0.32 -10.87
CA ALA A 302 -15.92 0.90 -12.17
C ALA A 302 -17.36 1.44 -12.23
N ALA A 303 -18.31 0.66 -11.72
CA ALA A 303 -19.71 1.05 -11.59
C ALA A 303 -19.87 2.32 -10.72
N GLN A 304 -19.21 2.36 -9.56
CA GLN A 304 -19.17 3.53 -8.67
C GLN A 304 -18.63 4.77 -9.39
N ARG A 305 -17.44 4.66 -10.01
CA ARG A 305 -16.79 5.81 -10.69
C ARG A 305 -17.60 6.35 -11.85
N LEU A 306 -18.32 5.51 -12.59
CA LEU A 306 -19.21 5.96 -13.67
C LEU A 306 -20.36 6.81 -13.14
N CYS A 307 -21.01 6.39 -12.05
CA CYS A 307 -22.06 7.19 -11.40
C CYS A 307 -21.50 8.50 -10.82
N GLU A 308 -20.36 8.45 -10.14
CA GLU A 308 -19.66 9.64 -9.63
C GLU A 308 -19.35 10.64 -10.76
N MET A 309 -18.80 10.16 -11.88
CA MET A 309 -18.42 11.02 -13.00
C MET A 309 -19.60 11.56 -13.80
N ALA A 310 -20.71 10.83 -13.87
CA ALA A 310 -21.95 11.34 -14.44
C ALA A 310 -22.49 12.53 -13.63
N LEU A 311 -22.46 12.45 -12.31
CA LEU A 311 -22.84 13.55 -11.41
C LEU A 311 -21.85 14.71 -11.50
N VAL A 312 -20.53 14.43 -11.49
CA VAL A 312 -19.49 15.47 -11.66
C VAL A 312 -19.64 16.22 -12.98
N ARG A 313 -19.87 15.52 -14.08
CA ARG A 313 -20.11 16.15 -15.38
C ARG A 313 -21.27 17.14 -15.32
N ARG A 314 -22.40 16.74 -14.73
CA ARG A 314 -23.62 17.55 -14.74
C ARG A 314 -23.55 18.74 -13.78
N TYR A 315 -22.90 18.57 -12.63
CA TYR A 315 -22.98 19.51 -11.52
C TYR A 315 -21.66 20.25 -11.24
N ALA A 316 -20.52 19.78 -11.75
CA ALA A 316 -19.21 20.38 -11.54
C ALA A 316 -18.34 20.21 -12.79
N ASP A 317 -18.79 20.77 -13.94
CA ASP A 317 -18.33 20.68 -15.35
C ASP A 317 -16.82 20.95 -15.65
N TRP A 318 -15.91 20.58 -14.75
CA TRP A 318 -14.46 20.64 -14.92
C TRP A 318 -13.81 19.50 -14.12
N TYR A 319 -13.00 18.67 -14.79
CA TYR A 319 -12.19 17.61 -14.16
C TYR A 319 -10.72 17.83 -14.54
N MET A 320 -9.87 18.06 -13.54
CA MET A 320 -8.40 18.00 -13.64
C MET A 320 -7.81 17.53 -12.30
N GLY A 321 -7.08 16.42 -12.31
CA GLY A 321 -6.38 15.90 -11.13
C GLY A 321 -7.29 15.17 -10.14
N ASP A 322 -7.09 15.44 -8.84
CA ASP A 322 -7.83 14.82 -7.74
C ASP A 322 -9.35 14.99 -7.91
N VAL A 323 -10.06 13.85 -7.90
CA VAL A 323 -11.50 13.78 -8.11
C VAL A 323 -12.30 14.28 -6.91
N THR A 324 -11.72 14.20 -5.71
CA THR A 324 -12.41 14.40 -4.44
C THR A 324 -13.07 15.78 -4.31
N PRO A 325 -12.40 16.90 -4.66
CA PRO A 325 -13.02 18.23 -4.59
C PRO A 325 -14.16 18.42 -5.58
N ASN A 326 -14.05 17.82 -6.77
CA ASN A 326 -15.06 17.91 -7.82
C ASN A 326 -16.29 17.08 -7.49
N LEU A 327 -16.08 15.85 -7.00
CA LEU A 327 -17.15 14.97 -6.54
C LEU A 327 -17.92 15.58 -5.36
N ARG A 328 -17.22 16.10 -4.35
CA ARG A 328 -17.84 16.80 -3.22
C ARG A 328 -18.72 17.95 -3.68
N ARG A 329 -18.23 18.78 -4.60
CA ARG A 329 -18.97 19.93 -5.14
C ARG A 329 -20.18 19.49 -5.97
N ALA A 330 -20.01 18.45 -6.79
CA ALA A 330 -21.08 17.93 -7.63
C ALA A 330 -22.23 17.37 -6.81
N LEU A 331 -21.92 16.57 -5.79
CA LEU A 331 -22.93 15.99 -4.91
C LEU A 331 -23.62 17.06 -4.07
N ALA A 332 -22.89 18.04 -3.53
CA ALA A 332 -23.50 19.17 -2.83
C ALA A 332 -24.50 19.92 -3.72
N ARG A 333 -24.10 20.26 -4.96
CA ARG A 333 -24.97 20.94 -5.92
C ARG A 333 -26.16 20.10 -6.36
N TYR A 334 -25.99 18.79 -6.52
CA TYR A 334 -27.09 17.89 -6.82
C TYR A 334 -28.14 17.86 -5.70
N LEU A 335 -27.69 17.87 -4.44
CA LEU A 335 -28.59 17.87 -3.27
C LEU A 335 -29.26 19.23 -3.03
N GLU A 336 -28.62 20.32 -3.42
CA GLU A 336 -29.15 21.69 -3.34
C GLU A 336 -30.05 22.06 -4.54
N ASP A 337 -30.10 21.24 -5.58
CA ASP A 337 -30.89 21.49 -6.79
C ASP A 337 -32.39 21.32 -6.50
N GLU A 338 -33.18 22.39 -6.68
CA GLU A 338 -34.64 22.34 -6.51
C GLU A 338 -35.34 21.52 -7.61
N ASP A 339 -34.68 21.32 -8.76
CA ASP A 339 -35.15 20.50 -9.88
C ASP A 339 -34.02 19.56 -10.37
N PRO A 340 -33.66 18.54 -9.56
CA PRO A 340 -32.51 17.69 -9.85
C PRO A 340 -32.75 16.90 -11.13
N ASP A 341 -31.67 16.67 -11.87
CA ASP A 341 -31.70 15.96 -13.15
C ASP A 341 -32.21 14.51 -12.95
N LEU A 342 -33.49 14.29 -13.27
CA LEU A 342 -34.16 13.00 -13.08
C LEU A 342 -33.53 11.88 -13.89
N ASP A 343 -32.82 12.20 -14.99
CA ASP A 343 -32.11 11.21 -15.78
C ASP A 343 -30.92 10.61 -15.01
N LEU A 344 -30.36 11.36 -14.05
CA LEU A 344 -29.27 10.95 -13.17
C LEU A 344 -29.73 10.43 -11.80
N LEU A 345 -31.03 10.50 -11.51
CA LEU A 345 -31.55 10.06 -10.22
C LEU A 345 -31.18 8.59 -9.94
N TRP A 346 -31.32 7.71 -10.94
CA TRP A 346 -30.92 6.31 -10.83
C TRP A 346 -29.44 6.17 -10.44
N CYS A 347 -28.55 6.97 -11.04
CA CYS A 347 -27.12 6.93 -10.72
C CYS A 347 -26.84 7.40 -9.29
N ALA A 348 -27.55 8.43 -8.83
CA ALA A 348 -27.42 8.96 -7.48
C ALA A 348 -27.92 7.96 -6.42
N GLU A 349 -29.06 7.33 -6.67
CA GLU A 349 -29.64 6.28 -5.80
C GLU A 349 -28.77 5.01 -5.78
N PHE A 350 -28.29 4.58 -6.95
CA PHE A 350 -27.34 3.47 -7.07
C PHE A 350 -26.04 3.76 -6.31
N LEU A 351 -25.49 4.99 -6.45
CA LEU A 351 -24.29 5.41 -5.75
C LEU A 351 -24.49 5.48 -4.22
N ALA A 352 -25.64 5.98 -3.76
CA ALA A 352 -26.00 5.96 -2.33
C ALA A 352 -26.10 4.53 -1.78
N GLY A 353 -26.74 3.62 -2.53
CA GLY A 353 -26.80 2.20 -2.16
C GLY A 353 -25.42 1.55 -2.06
N LEU A 354 -24.52 1.85 -3.02
CA LEU A 354 -23.14 1.37 -2.97
C LEU A 354 -22.39 1.95 -1.77
N TYR A 355 -22.42 3.26 -1.55
CA TYR A 355 -21.74 3.89 -0.41
C TYR A 355 -22.19 3.34 0.93
N ALA A 356 -23.48 3.05 1.09
CA ALA A 356 -23.97 2.45 2.31
C ALA A 356 -23.58 0.98 2.45
N ALA A 357 -23.66 0.21 1.37
CA ALA A 357 -23.21 -1.19 1.37
C ALA A 357 -21.71 -1.32 1.64
N THR A 358 -20.90 -0.36 1.21
CA THR A 358 -19.45 -0.31 1.43
C THR A 358 -19.03 0.51 2.65
N LEU A 359 -19.99 1.07 3.41
CA LEU A 359 -19.76 1.92 4.57
C LEU A 359 -18.82 3.11 4.31
N GLU A 360 -18.96 3.78 3.17
CA GLU A 360 -18.14 4.93 2.78
C GLU A 360 -18.39 6.13 3.71
N GLY A 361 -17.37 6.50 4.50
CA GLY A 361 -17.48 7.51 5.56
C GLY A 361 -17.26 8.96 5.12
N ALA A 362 -16.88 9.18 3.85
CA ALA A 362 -16.61 10.54 3.37
C ALA A 362 -17.83 11.46 3.50
N SER A 363 -17.61 12.74 3.79
CA SER A 363 -18.70 13.71 4.04
C SER A 363 -19.69 13.84 2.89
N HIS A 364 -19.22 13.70 1.65
CA HIS A 364 -20.06 13.76 0.46
C HIS A 364 -20.91 12.50 0.27
N ALA A 365 -20.37 11.32 0.62
CA ALA A 365 -21.11 10.06 0.63
C ALA A 365 -22.19 10.07 1.70
N ARG A 366 -21.87 10.54 2.92
CA ARG A 366 -22.85 10.76 4.00
C ARG A 366 -24.03 11.60 3.55
N GLY A 367 -23.76 12.79 3.00
CA GLY A 367 -24.80 13.71 2.57
C GLY A 367 -25.72 13.08 1.51
N LEU A 368 -25.14 12.38 0.54
CA LEU A 368 -25.89 11.70 -0.52
C LEU A 368 -26.75 10.57 0.03
N VAL A 369 -26.18 9.72 0.90
CA VAL A 369 -26.90 8.60 1.52
C VAL A 369 -28.03 9.10 2.40
N ALA A 370 -27.77 10.05 3.30
CA ALA A 370 -28.81 10.61 4.16
C ALA A 370 -29.99 11.18 3.33
N ALA A 371 -29.68 12.00 2.32
CA ALA A 371 -30.71 12.65 1.53
C ALA A 371 -31.56 11.68 0.68
N LEU A 372 -30.94 10.69 0.03
CA LEU A 372 -31.66 9.81 -0.90
C LEU A 372 -32.38 8.66 -0.18
N VAL A 373 -31.81 8.18 0.92
CA VAL A 373 -32.41 7.11 1.72
C VAL A 373 -33.61 7.58 2.50
N GLU A 374 -33.53 8.76 3.13
CA GLU A 374 -34.66 9.35 3.84
C GLU A 374 -35.82 9.64 2.89
N ARG A 375 -35.51 9.91 1.62
CA ARG A 375 -36.51 10.20 0.58
C ARG A 375 -37.22 8.93 0.10
N GLU A 376 -36.46 7.90 -0.28
CA GLU A 376 -37.03 6.64 -0.81
C GLU A 376 -36.15 5.43 -0.45
N PRO A 377 -36.34 4.82 0.74
CA PRO A 377 -35.48 3.73 1.22
C PRO A 377 -35.63 2.44 0.40
N ASP A 378 -36.70 2.29 -0.37
CA ASP A 378 -36.94 1.12 -1.24
C ASP A 378 -36.65 1.39 -2.73
N ALA A 379 -35.93 2.47 -3.03
CA ALA A 379 -35.57 2.82 -4.40
C ALA A 379 -34.93 1.61 -5.14
N PRO A 380 -35.43 1.24 -6.34
CA PRO A 380 -34.96 0.04 -7.04
C PRO A 380 -33.45 0.06 -7.34
N ALA A 381 -32.90 1.23 -7.69
CA ALA A 381 -31.48 1.41 -7.99
C ALA A 381 -30.59 1.21 -6.75
N LEU A 382 -31.09 1.64 -5.60
CA LEU A 382 -30.43 1.51 -4.31
C LEU A 382 -30.38 0.04 -3.87
N ARG A 383 -31.51 -0.68 -3.97
CA ARG A 383 -31.56 -2.14 -3.72
C ARG A 383 -30.66 -2.91 -4.68
N GLU A 384 -30.64 -2.50 -5.95
CA GLU A 384 -29.78 -3.09 -6.97
C GLU A 384 -28.29 -2.95 -6.62
N ALA A 385 -27.86 -1.77 -6.15
CA ALA A 385 -26.49 -1.53 -5.69
C ALA A 385 -26.11 -2.37 -4.45
N ILE A 386 -27.00 -2.47 -3.47
CA ILE A 386 -26.80 -3.26 -2.25
C ILE A 386 -26.61 -4.75 -2.59
N GLN A 387 -27.45 -5.28 -3.48
CA GLN A 387 -27.34 -6.66 -3.97
C GLN A 387 -26.06 -6.89 -4.77
N ALA A 388 -25.68 -5.92 -5.62
CA ALA A 388 -24.43 -5.97 -6.37
C ALA A 388 -23.20 -5.99 -5.43
N ALA A 389 -23.27 -5.33 -4.28
CA ALA A 389 -22.25 -5.37 -3.23
C ALA A 389 -22.22 -6.69 -2.43
N GLY A 390 -23.05 -7.67 -2.78
CA GLY A 390 -23.08 -9.00 -2.16
C GLY A 390 -23.90 -9.09 -0.88
N ILE A 391 -24.70 -8.07 -0.56
CA ILE A 391 -25.62 -8.09 0.58
C ILE A 391 -26.90 -8.81 0.16
N GLY A 392 -27.26 -9.85 0.91
CA GLY A 392 -28.40 -10.71 0.62
C GLY A 392 -29.73 -9.96 0.61
N ALA A 393 -30.68 -10.39 -0.23
CA ALA A 393 -32.00 -9.79 -0.35
C ALA A 393 -32.86 -9.89 0.94
N ASP A 394 -32.39 -10.68 1.90
CA ASP A 394 -32.96 -10.85 3.24
C ASP A 394 -32.60 -9.72 4.21
N VAL A 395 -31.56 -8.94 3.94
CA VAL A 395 -31.21 -7.75 4.73
C VAL A 395 -32.10 -6.59 4.30
N SER A 396 -32.87 -6.05 5.24
CA SER A 396 -33.71 -4.89 4.92
C SER A 396 -32.86 -3.65 4.72
N THR A 397 -33.32 -2.79 3.82
CA THR A 397 -32.65 -1.53 3.53
C THR A 397 -32.57 -0.63 4.78
N GLU A 398 -33.61 -0.65 5.61
CA GLU A 398 -33.68 0.09 6.88
C GLU A 398 -32.64 -0.40 7.91
N GLU A 399 -32.41 -1.72 7.99
CA GLU A 399 -31.35 -2.29 8.84
C GLU A 399 -29.96 -1.86 8.36
N LEU A 400 -29.71 -1.90 7.05
CA LEU A 400 -28.43 -1.47 6.48
C LEU A 400 -28.15 0.01 6.73
N PHE A 401 -29.17 0.87 6.62
CA PHE A 401 -29.00 2.31 6.85
C PHE A 401 -28.94 2.71 8.30
N THR A 402 -29.55 1.92 9.18
CA THR A 402 -29.35 2.04 10.62
C THR A 402 -27.89 1.74 10.96
N LEU A 403 -27.33 0.66 10.41
CA LEU A 403 -25.91 0.33 10.53
C LEU A 403 -25.01 1.44 9.94
N TYR A 404 -25.35 1.97 8.76
CA TYR A 404 -24.59 3.05 8.14
C TYR A 404 -24.59 4.33 8.99
N ARG A 405 -25.76 4.82 9.45
CA ARG A 405 -25.84 6.00 10.33
C ARG A 405 -25.13 5.78 11.67
N GLY A 406 -25.29 4.58 12.23
CA GLY A 406 -24.58 4.11 13.42
C GLY A 406 -23.07 4.15 13.24
N VAL A 407 -22.55 3.99 12.03
CA VAL A 407 -21.14 4.16 11.71
C VAL A 407 -20.73 5.64 11.55
N VAL A 408 -21.53 6.49 10.88
CA VAL A 408 -21.04 7.79 10.36
C VAL A 408 -21.50 9.08 11.07
N GLU A 409 -22.40 9.04 12.06
CA GLU A 409 -22.79 10.22 12.86
C GLU A 409 -21.94 10.37 14.14
N ILE A 410 -20.84 11.12 14.07
CA ILE A 410 -19.90 11.34 15.20
C ILE A 410 -20.40 12.45 16.17
N ASP A 411 -21.11 13.47 15.67
CA ASP A 411 -21.52 14.63 16.47
C ASP A 411 -22.60 14.33 17.52
N ALA A 412 -23.59 13.48 17.18
CA ALA A 412 -24.61 13.03 18.14
C ALA A 412 -24.02 12.17 19.28
N LYS A 413 -22.89 11.50 19.02
CA LYS A 413 -22.23 10.59 19.98
C LYS A 413 -21.30 11.32 20.95
N VAL A 414 -20.69 12.41 20.50
CA VAL A 414 -19.95 13.35 21.37
C VAL A 414 -20.90 13.96 22.41
N GLU A 415 -22.13 14.30 22.00
CA GLU A 415 -23.14 14.86 22.91
C GLU A 415 -23.66 13.81 23.90
N ALA A 416 -23.98 12.60 23.45
CA ALA A 416 -24.39 11.50 24.33
C ALA A 416 -23.31 11.12 25.37
N PHE A 417 -22.02 11.22 25.02
CA PHE A 417 -20.92 10.96 25.96
C PHE A 417 -20.70 12.08 26.97
N ARG A 418 -20.90 13.35 26.56
CA ARG A 418 -20.93 14.49 27.48
C ARG A 418 -22.10 14.37 28.48
N GLU A 419 -23.26 13.90 28.02
CA GLU A 419 -24.43 13.65 28.86
C GLU A 419 -24.23 12.47 29.83
N LEU A 420 -23.64 11.36 29.39
CA LEU A 420 -23.36 10.16 30.21
C LEU A 420 -22.50 10.49 31.43
N ILE A 421 -21.54 11.41 31.28
CA ILE A 421 -20.59 11.74 32.35
C ILE A 421 -21.10 12.85 33.25
N GLY A 422 -21.96 13.76 32.78
CA GLY A 422 -22.62 14.78 33.59
C GLY A 422 -21.67 15.77 34.29
N ALA A 423 -22.16 16.95 34.65
CA ALA A 423 -21.35 17.93 35.39
C ALA A 423 -21.04 17.46 36.84
N ASP A 424 -21.95 16.71 37.47
CA ASP A 424 -21.85 16.27 38.88
C ASP A 424 -20.83 15.13 39.10
N THR A 425 -20.71 14.17 38.17
CA THR A 425 -19.78 13.02 38.29
C THR A 425 -18.33 13.39 38.03
N SER A 426 -18.09 14.53 37.38
CA SER A 426 -16.74 15.05 37.13
C SER A 426 -15.96 15.34 38.42
N ALA A 427 -16.65 15.55 39.55
CA ALA A 427 -16.05 15.86 40.85
C ALA A 427 -15.38 14.65 41.54
N GLU A 428 -15.78 13.41 41.21
CA GLU A 428 -15.23 12.18 41.78
C GLU A 428 -13.98 11.66 41.05
N LEU A 429 -13.66 12.24 39.90
CA LEU A 429 -12.47 11.91 39.12
C LEU A 429 -11.22 12.57 39.71
N SER A 430 -10.10 11.88 39.60
CA SER A 430 -8.80 12.50 39.74
C SER A 430 -8.57 13.54 38.62
N ASP A 431 -7.66 14.48 38.87
CA ASP A 431 -7.26 15.47 37.85
C ASP A 431 -6.76 14.79 36.56
N TYR A 432 -6.08 13.65 36.70
CA TYR A 432 -5.56 12.87 35.58
C TYR A 432 -6.67 12.21 34.76
N GLU A 433 -7.69 11.63 35.39
CA GLU A 433 -8.82 11.02 34.66
C GLU A 433 -9.64 12.08 33.91
N ARG A 434 -9.76 13.30 34.46
CA ARG A 434 -10.39 14.44 33.75
C ARG A 434 -9.61 14.86 32.50
N GLU A 435 -8.29 14.92 32.61
CA GLU A 435 -7.41 15.22 31.47
C GLU A 435 -7.47 14.11 30.41
N ALA A 436 -7.37 12.86 30.83
CA ALA A 436 -7.48 11.68 29.95
C ALA A 436 -8.84 11.63 29.23
N TYR A 437 -9.92 12.03 29.90
CA TYR A 437 -11.25 12.17 29.30
C TYR A 437 -11.29 13.27 28.23
N ALA A 438 -10.75 14.46 28.52
CA ALA A 438 -10.69 15.56 27.56
C ALA A 438 -9.85 15.20 26.33
N GLU A 439 -8.76 14.45 26.50
CA GLU A 439 -7.95 13.95 25.39
C GLU A 439 -8.72 12.96 24.48
N VAL A 440 -9.55 12.09 25.05
CA VAL A 440 -10.40 11.17 24.28
C VAL A 440 -11.43 11.95 23.47
N LEU A 441 -12.07 12.96 24.07
CA LEU A 441 -13.01 13.83 23.36
C LEU A 441 -12.34 14.59 22.21
N HIS A 442 -11.19 15.20 22.48
CA HIS A 442 -10.42 15.92 21.47
C HIS A 442 -10.01 15.00 20.31
N PHE A 443 -9.60 13.76 20.61
CA PHE A 443 -9.29 12.78 19.58
C PHE A 443 -10.49 12.44 18.69
N LEU A 444 -11.70 12.31 19.27
CA LEU A 444 -12.94 12.08 18.52
C LEU A 444 -13.30 13.29 17.64
N GLU A 445 -13.13 14.50 18.16
CA GLU A 445 -13.37 15.75 17.42
C GLU A 445 -12.35 15.89 16.26
N GLU A 446 -11.06 15.60 16.49
CA GLU A 446 -10.03 15.58 15.44
C GLU A 446 -10.37 14.61 14.30
N GLU A 447 -10.77 13.37 14.63
CA GLU A 447 -11.14 12.36 13.64
C GLU A 447 -12.39 12.77 12.83
N SER A 448 -13.37 13.42 13.46
CA SER A 448 -14.55 13.97 12.77
C SER A 448 -14.19 15.07 11.75
N GLN A 449 -13.13 15.85 12.05
CA GLN A 449 -12.70 17.01 11.27
C GLN A 449 -11.63 16.69 10.21
N GLN A 450 -10.93 15.55 10.30
CA GLN A 450 -9.89 15.16 9.35
C GLN A 450 -10.41 14.85 7.92
N GLY A 451 -11.73 14.83 7.71
CA GLY A 451 -12.33 14.96 6.37
C GLY A 451 -12.16 16.34 5.70
N VAL A 452 -11.65 17.36 6.42
CA VAL A 452 -11.63 18.77 6.00
C VAL A 452 -10.25 19.47 6.09
N LEU A 453 -9.22 18.95 6.78
CA LEU A 453 -7.86 19.54 6.85
C LEU A 453 -6.78 18.45 6.79
N GLY A 454 -5.96 18.24 5.75
CA GLY A 454 -5.60 19.06 4.60
C GLY A 454 -4.10 19.38 4.48
N GLY A 455 -3.24 18.84 5.35
CA GLY A 455 -1.79 19.19 5.38
C GLY A 455 -0.82 18.15 4.80
N LEU A 456 -1.08 16.85 4.99
CA LEU A 456 -0.24 15.74 4.46
C LEU A 456 -0.98 14.85 3.46
N THR A 457 -2.31 14.89 3.45
CA THR A 457 -3.17 14.17 2.50
C THR A 457 -3.26 14.85 1.15
N THR A 458 -2.98 16.15 1.06
CA THR A 458 -3.00 16.90 -0.20
C THR A 458 -1.86 16.51 -1.15
N THR A 459 -0.72 16.06 -0.63
CA THR A 459 0.40 15.53 -1.44
C THR A 459 0.28 14.02 -1.73
N LEU A 460 -0.50 13.28 -0.94
CA LEU A 460 -0.75 11.84 -1.14
C LEU A 460 -2.04 11.56 -1.95
N GLY A 461 -3.01 12.48 -1.95
CA GLY A 461 -4.24 12.40 -2.75
C GLY A 461 -3.96 12.44 -4.25
N GLU A 462 -2.95 13.21 -4.68
CA GLU A 462 -2.43 13.18 -6.06
C GLU A 462 -1.75 11.85 -6.44
N LEU A 463 -1.38 11.03 -5.44
CA LEU A 463 -0.69 9.74 -5.62
C LEU A 463 -1.60 8.54 -5.31
N ALA A 464 -2.89 8.77 -5.01
CA ALA A 464 -3.88 7.74 -4.66
C ALA A 464 -4.46 6.98 -5.87
N GLU A 465 -4.05 7.35 -7.09
CA GLU A 465 -4.46 6.73 -8.37
C GLU A 465 -3.70 5.43 -8.71
N VAL A 466 -2.86 4.91 -7.81
CA VAL A 466 -2.12 3.68 -8.08
C VAL A 466 -3.06 2.48 -8.07
N VAL A 467 -3.32 1.95 -9.26
CA VAL A 467 -4.15 0.75 -9.50
C VAL A 467 -3.47 -0.48 -8.88
N VAL A 468 -4.17 -1.14 -7.95
CA VAL A 468 -3.71 -2.37 -7.30
C VAL A 468 -4.13 -3.56 -8.17
N PRO A 469 -3.21 -4.45 -8.60
CA PRO A 469 -3.59 -5.66 -9.33
C PRO A 469 -4.51 -6.55 -8.47
N GLU A 470 -5.63 -7.05 -9.01
CA GLU A 470 -6.56 -7.90 -8.23
C GLU A 470 -5.92 -9.19 -7.71
N GLY A 471 -5.04 -9.81 -8.49
CA GLY A 471 -4.31 -11.01 -8.06
C GLY A 471 -3.41 -10.70 -6.85
N LEU A 472 -2.82 -9.50 -6.83
CA LEU A 472 -2.05 -9.00 -5.71
C LEU A 472 -2.95 -8.71 -4.51
N LEU A 473 -4.07 -8.02 -4.72
CA LEU A 473 -5.02 -7.70 -3.66
C LEU A 473 -5.57 -8.98 -3.03
N ARG A 474 -6.01 -9.96 -3.83
CA ARG A 474 -6.46 -11.27 -3.34
C ARG A 474 -5.36 -12.03 -2.61
N SER A 475 -4.13 -12.05 -3.14
CA SER A 475 -3.00 -12.70 -2.48
C SER A 475 -2.68 -12.05 -1.13
N VAL A 476 -2.69 -10.72 -1.07
CA VAL A 476 -2.47 -9.98 0.17
C VAL A 476 -3.64 -10.22 1.13
N THR A 477 -4.89 -10.11 0.69
CA THR A 477 -6.08 -10.40 1.51
C THR A 477 -6.02 -11.79 2.12
N ASN A 478 -5.68 -12.82 1.34
CA ASN A 478 -5.53 -14.18 1.86
C ASN A 478 -4.37 -14.27 2.88
N SER A 479 -3.25 -13.61 2.61
CA SER A 479 -2.10 -13.57 3.54
C SER A 479 -2.44 -12.85 4.85
N VAL A 480 -3.20 -11.75 4.77
CA VAL A 480 -3.74 -11.04 5.93
C VAL A 480 -4.68 -11.94 6.69
N GLU A 481 -5.60 -12.60 6.00
CA GLU A 481 -6.55 -13.54 6.61
C GLU A 481 -5.82 -14.67 7.35
N ASP A 482 -4.78 -15.26 6.76
CA ASP A 482 -3.95 -16.29 7.39
C ASP A 482 -3.24 -15.78 8.65
N VAL A 483 -2.69 -14.56 8.62
CA VAL A 483 -2.06 -13.91 9.78
C VAL A 483 -3.09 -13.66 10.88
N LEU A 484 -4.28 -13.14 10.54
CA LEU A 484 -5.35 -12.88 11.51
C LEU A 484 -5.85 -14.19 12.14
N ARG A 485 -6.02 -15.26 11.34
CA ARG A 485 -6.37 -16.61 11.82
C ARG A 485 -5.30 -17.19 12.74
N MET A 486 -4.03 -17.07 12.36
CA MET A 486 -2.90 -17.51 13.18
C MET A 486 -2.81 -16.73 14.49
N ALA A 487 -3.07 -15.42 14.43
CA ALA A 487 -3.02 -14.54 15.58
C ALA A 487 -4.19 -14.72 16.55
N GLY A 488 -5.38 -15.10 16.07
CA GLY A 488 -6.56 -15.41 16.90
C GLY A 488 -6.43 -16.72 17.71
N GLY A 489 -5.43 -17.55 17.43
CA GLY A 489 -5.18 -18.78 18.19
C GLY A 489 -4.95 -18.53 19.68
N SER A 490 -5.62 -19.29 20.54
CA SER A 490 -5.58 -19.17 22.02
C SER A 490 -4.17 -19.26 22.63
N SER A 491 -3.21 -19.87 21.93
CA SER A 491 -1.80 -19.90 22.34
C SER A 491 -1.11 -18.53 22.23
N GLN A 492 -1.37 -17.79 21.14
CA GLN A 492 -0.74 -16.49 20.89
C GLN A 492 -1.38 -15.39 21.75
N ALA A 493 -2.71 -15.43 21.92
CA ALA A 493 -3.43 -14.55 22.84
C ALA A 493 -2.87 -14.65 24.28
N ARG A 494 -2.63 -15.87 24.76
CA ARG A 494 -2.03 -16.13 26.09
C ARG A 494 -0.60 -15.61 26.20
N ALA A 495 0.21 -15.75 25.15
CA ALA A 495 1.57 -15.21 25.12
C ALA A 495 1.60 -13.67 25.19
N ARG A 496 0.73 -12.99 24.42
CA ARG A 496 0.58 -11.52 24.46
C ARG A 496 0.17 -11.04 25.85
N ARG A 497 -0.86 -11.67 26.42
CA ARG A 497 -1.34 -11.39 27.78
C ARG A 497 -0.21 -11.52 28.81
N GLY A 498 0.59 -12.59 28.72
CA GLY A 498 1.73 -12.81 29.60
C GLY A 498 2.78 -11.69 29.52
N ARG A 499 3.12 -11.22 28.31
CA ARG A 499 4.07 -10.11 28.11
C ARG A 499 3.55 -8.79 28.67
N ALA A 500 2.31 -8.41 28.38
CA ALA A 500 1.73 -7.16 28.88
C ALA A 500 1.62 -7.15 30.43
N LEU A 501 1.17 -8.25 31.03
CA LEU A 501 1.12 -8.37 32.50
C LEU A 501 2.52 -8.37 33.14
N ALA A 502 3.54 -8.89 32.44
CA ALA A 502 4.92 -8.82 32.92
C ALA A 502 5.47 -7.38 32.92
N GLU A 503 5.15 -6.58 31.90
CA GLU A 503 5.53 -5.16 31.86
C GLU A 503 4.84 -4.35 32.97
N LEU A 504 3.53 -4.55 33.18
CA LEU A 504 2.81 -3.95 34.31
C LEU A 504 3.41 -4.35 35.67
N ALA A 505 3.79 -5.61 35.80
CA ALA A 505 4.39 -6.14 37.02
C ALA A 505 5.77 -5.55 37.35
N LYS A 506 6.48 -4.95 36.38
CA LYS A 506 7.71 -4.19 36.63
C LYS A 506 7.43 -2.85 37.34
N ARG A 507 6.22 -2.30 37.18
CA ARG A 507 5.80 -1.04 37.81
C ARG A 507 5.09 -1.28 39.14
N ASP A 508 4.17 -2.24 39.17
CA ASP A 508 3.53 -2.71 40.40
C ASP A 508 3.42 -4.25 40.38
N PRO A 509 4.12 -4.96 41.27
CA PRO A 509 4.07 -6.42 41.37
C PRO A 509 2.67 -7.03 41.50
N ASN A 510 1.68 -6.26 41.99
CA ASN A 510 0.29 -6.70 42.13
C ASN A 510 -0.45 -6.82 40.79
N LEU A 511 0.06 -6.22 39.71
CA LEU A 511 -0.57 -6.18 38.39
C LEU A 511 -0.28 -7.40 37.51
N ARG A 512 0.22 -8.50 38.10
CA ARG A 512 0.42 -9.79 37.40
C ARG A 512 -0.87 -10.51 37.03
N ARG A 513 -2.03 -10.01 37.46
CA ARG A 513 -3.35 -10.61 37.24
C ARG A 513 -4.29 -9.59 36.60
N LEU A 514 -4.98 -9.99 35.55
CA LEU A 514 -5.89 -9.13 34.78
C LEU A 514 -6.99 -8.50 35.66
N GLU A 515 -7.50 -9.24 36.65
CA GLU A 515 -8.48 -8.75 37.63
C GLU A 515 -8.00 -7.51 38.41
N LYS A 516 -6.69 -7.46 38.71
CA LYS A 516 -6.07 -6.35 39.43
C LYS A 516 -5.80 -5.16 38.51
N VAL A 517 -5.43 -5.43 37.26
CA VAL A 517 -5.24 -4.42 36.21
C VAL A 517 -6.53 -3.63 35.96
N ARG A 518 -7.69 -4.28 35.96
CA ARG A 518 -9.00 -3.62 35.76
C ARG A 518 -9.32 -2.52 36.77
N ARG A 519 -8.66 -2.52 37.94
CA ARG A 519 -8.86 -1.55 39.03
C ARG A 519 -7.61 -0.72 39.33
N ALA A 520 -6.58 -0.83 38.50
CA ALA A 520 -5.35 -0.08 38.68
C ALA A 520 -5.53 1.39 38.34
N ASP A 521 -4.65 2.24 38.86
CA ASP A 521 -4.59 3.67 38.54
C ASP A 521 -4.38 3.86 37.02
N LEU A 522 -5.29 4.62 36.38
CA LEU A 522 -5.26 4.90 34.95
C LEU A 522 -3.90 5.45 34.50
N ARG A 523 -3.24 6.25 35.34
CA ARG A 523 -1.92 6.82 35.02
C ARG A 523 -0.87 5.74 34.81
N VAL A 524 -0.89 4.70 35.64
CA VAL A 524 0.05 3.56 35.52
C VAL A 524 -0.25 2.77 34.25
N LEU A 525 -1.53 2.61 33.90
CA LEU A 525 -1.96 1.92 32.69
C LEU A 525 -1.56 2.70 31.44
N ASP A 526 -1.83 4.00 31.41
CA ASP A 526 -1.48 4.91 30.31
C ASP A 526 0.04 4.97 30.09
N GLU A 527 0.84 5.04 31.16
CA GLU A 527 2.31 5.03 31.04
C GLU A 527 2.82 3.77 30.32
N VAL A 528 2.27 2.60 30.66
CA VAL A 528 2.65 1.32 30.04
C VAL A 528 2.09 1.18 28.63
N ALA A 529 0.85 1.63 28.39
CA ALA A 529 0.22 1.61 27.07
C ALA A 529 0.97 2.51 26.08
N TRP A 530 1.36 3.71 26.50
CA TRP A 530 2.16 4.64 25.68
C TRP A 530 3.62 4.21 25.53
N ALA A 531 4.21 3.54 26.52
CA ALA A 531 5.53 2.92 26.37
C ALA A 531 5.50 1.80 25.31
N THR A 532 4.52 0.91 25.39
CA THR A 532 4.27 -0.15 24.40
C THR A 532 4.06 0.44 23.01
N THR A 533 3.30 1.53 22.91
CA THR A 533 3.04 2.27 21.67
C THR A 533 4.34 2.80 21.05
N ARG A 534 5.21 3.44 21.84
CA ARG A 534 6.51 3.95 21.36
C ARG A 534 7.46 2.83 20.91
N GLU A 535 7.54 1.74 21.66
CA GLU A 535 8.39 0.59 21.30
C GLU A 535 7.96 -0.05 19.98
N ASN A 536 6.66 -0.25 19.78
CA ASN A 536 6.12 -0.80 18.53
C ASN A 536 6.25 0.17 17.36
N GLN A 537 6.19 1.48 17.59
CA GLN A 537 6.49 2.48 16.55
C GLN A 537 7.94 2.42 16.09
N VAL A 538 8.89 2.31 17.02
CA VAL A 538 10.31 2.16 16.67
C VAL A 538 10.52 0.86 15.90
N ALA A 539 9.92 -0.25 16.36
CA ALA A 539 9.98 -1.53 15.65
C ALA A 539 9.39 -1.44 14.23
N ALA A 540 8.17 -0.90 14.08
CA ALA A 540 7.50 -0.74 12.78
C ALA A 540 8.22 0.26 11.86
N THR A 541 8.91 1.26 12.41
CA THR A 541 9.76 2.18 11.64
C THR A 541 10.99 1.46 11.10
N LEU A 542 11.66 0.67 11.94
CA LEU A 542 12.84 -0.12 11.54
C LEU A 542 12.45 -1.23 10.54
N GLU A 543 11.28 -1.85 10.73
CA GLU A 543 10.69 -2.85 9.84
C GLU A 543 10.28 -2.22 8.50
N GLY A 544 9.54 -1.11 8.51
CA GLY A 544 9.16 -0.38 7.30
C GLY A 544 10.33 0.25 6.56
N PHE A 545 11.41 0.58 7.28
CA PHE A 545 12.68 0.95 6.71
C PHE A 545 13.34 -0.25 6.03
N GLY A 546 13.52 -1.37 6.75
CA GLY A 546 14.17 -2.59 6.24
C GLY A 546 13.44 -3.23 5.06
N CYS A 547 12.14 -3.47 5.19
CA CYS A 547 11.32 -4.01 4.11
C CYS A 547 11.18 -3.01 2.95
N GLY A 548 11.22 -1.72 3.26
CA GLY A 548 11.20 -0.65 2.27
C GLY A 548 12.48 -0.45 1.48
N LEU A 549 13.59 -1.08 1.89
CA LEU A 549 14.84 -1.15 1.14
C LEU A 549 14.85 -2.31 0.12
N GLY A 550 13.90 -3.24 0.19
CA GLY A 550 13.85 -4.44 -0.66
C GLY A 550 12.83 -4.44 -1.81
N GLY A 551 12.26 -3.29 -2.16
CA GLY A 551 11.31 -3.18 -3.29
C GLY A 551 9.95 -3.87 -3.04
N LEU A 552 9.19 -4.14 -4.11
CA LEU A 552 7.83 -4.69 -4.04
C LEU A 552 7.76 -6.03 -3.28
N THR A 553 8.76 -6.91 -3.41
CA THR A 553 8.81 -8.22 -2.76
C THR A 553 8.90 -8.12 -1.24
N LEU A 554 9.84 -7.35 -0.70
CA LEU A 554 9.91 -7.13 0.75
C LEU A 554 8.75 -6.24 1.22
N ALA A 555 8.25 -5.31 0.40
CA ALA A 555 7.07 -4.53 0.74
C ALA A 555 5.78 -5.38 0.85
N LEU A 556 5.69 -6.50 0.12
CA LEU A 556 4.58 -7.45 0.22
C LEU A 556 4.73 -8.44 1.39
N ILE A 557 5.96 -8.81 1.73
CA ILE A 557 6.28 -9.61 2.93
C ILE A 557 6.08 -8.76 4.21
N ASP A 558 6.32 -7.45 4.13
CA ASP A 558 6.09 -6.48 5.20
C ASP A 558 4.63 -6.38 5.62
N LEU A 559 3.68 -6.62 4.72
CA LEU A 559 2.26 -6.45 5.01
C LEU A 559 1.77 -7.41 6.10
N PRO A 560 1.97 -8.74 5.97
CA PRO A 560 1.76 -9.71 7.05
C PRO A 560 2.44 -9.35 8.38
N MET A 561 3.71 -8.92 8.31
CA MET A 561 4.51 -8.63 9.50
C MET A 561 4.07 -7.36 10.23
N LEU A 562 3.79 -6.29 9.47
CA LEU A 562 3.25 -5.03 9.99
C LEU A 562 1.91 -5.24 10.69
N ILE A 563 1.05 -6.11 10.14
CA ILE A 563 -0.22 -6.50 10.76
C ILE A 563 0.05 -7.26 12.05
N LEU A 564 0.98 -8.22 12.06
CA LEU A 564 1.31 -8.98 13.26
C LEU A 564 1.87 -8.07 14.38
N VAL A 565 2.74 -7.13 14.05
CA VAL A 565 3.30 -6.14 15.00
C VAL A 565 2.20 -5.24 15.55
N ASN A 566 1.31 -4.73 14.70
CA ASN A 566 0.20 -3.91 15.16
C ASN A 566 -0.83 -4.70 15.98
N LEU A 567 -1.07 -5.96 15.64
CA LEU A 567 -1.97 -6.85 16.37
C LEU A 567 -1.40 -7.18 17.76
N ASP A 568 -0.09 -7.46 17.85
CA ASP A 568 0.61 -7.63 19.12
C ASP A 568 0.56 -6.33 19.97
N ALA A 569 0.78 -5.17 19.35
CA ALA A 569 0.75 -3.87 20.01
C ALA A 569 -0.64 -3.54 20.57
N VAL A 570 -1.69 -3.63 19.75
CA VAL A 570 -3.08 -3.38 20.16
C VAL A 570 -3.50 -4.38 21.23
N GLY A 571 -3.13 -5.66 21.10
CA GLY A 571 -3.45 -6.67 22.11
C GLY A 571 -2.76 -6.42 23.45
N ALA A 572 -1.52 -5.92 23.44
CA ALA A 572 -0.84 -5.49 24.64
C ALA A 572 -1.51 -4.27 25.28
N VAL A 573 -1.95 -3.29 24.48
CA VAL A 573 -2.74 -2.14 24.95
C VAL A 573 -4.07 -2.60 25.57
N ALA A 574 -4.81 -3.49 24.91
CA ALA A 574 -6.05 -4.07 25.42
C ALA A 574 -5.85 -4.73 26.79
N THR A 575 -4.82 -5.57 26.90
CA THR A 575 -4.46 -6.25 28.17
C THR A 575 -4.06 -5.24 29.24
N THR A 576 -3.37 -4.16 28.85
CA THR A 576 -2.95 -3.08 29.75
C THR A 576 -4.13 -2.36 30.39
N TYR A 577 -5.26 -2.20 29.70
CA TYR A 577 -6.49 -1.68 30.29
C TYR A 577 -7.40 -2.76 30.92
N GLY A 578 -6.92 -4.01 31.02
CA GLY A 578 -7.60 -5.10 31.72
C GLY A 578 -8.62 -5.87 30.88
N PHE A 579 -8.55 -5.79 29.55
CA PHE A 579 -9.38 -6.56 28.62
C PHE A 579 -8.74 -7.92 28.32
N ASP A 580 -9.57 -8.96 28.21
CA ASP A 580 -9.09 -10.34 28.08
C ASP A 580 -9.10 -10.81 26.61
N LEU A 581 -7.93 -11.05 26.03
CA LEU A 581 -7.80 -11.56 24.66
C LEU A 581 -8.14 -13.05 24.52
N ASP A 582 -8.36 -13.76 25.63
CA ASP A 582 -8.94 -15.10 25.60
C ASP A 582 -10.45 -15.05 25.30
N ASP A 583 -11.09 -13.87 25.35
CA ASP A 583 -12.47 -13.65 24.92
C ASP A 583 -12.53 -13.45 23.39
N PRO A 584 -13.22 -14.32 22.62
CA PRO A 584 -13.34 -14.17 21.18
C PRO A 584 -13.89 -12.81 20.75
N ARG A 585 -14.78 -12.20 21.57
CA ARG A 585 -15.35 -10.87 21.30
C ARG A 585 -14.28 -9.78 21.29
N GLU A 586 -13.30 -9.92 22.17
CA GLU A 586 -12.20 -8.97 22.28
C GLU A 586 -11.19 -9.14 21.14
N GLN A 587 -11.05 -10.37 20.60
CA GLN A 587 -10.26 -10.61 19.41
C GLN A 587 -10.90 -10.00 18.17
N ASP A 588 -12.21 -10.18 17.98
CA ASP A 588 -12.96 -9.55 16.88
C ASP A 588 -12.87 -8.02 16.96
N PHE A 589 -12.98 -7.48 18.17
CA PHE A 589 -12.85 -6.04 18.44
C PHE A 589 -11.46 -5.49 18.06
N LEU A 590 -10.41 -6.22 18.43
CA LEU A 590 -9.02 -5.90 18.08
C LEU A 590 -8.81 -5.89 16.55
N ILE A 591 -9.36 -6.88 15.84
CA ILE A 591 -9.29 -6.96 14.37
C ILE A 591 -10.02 -5.77 13.72
N GLY A 592 -11.19 -5.39 14.24
CA GLY A 592 -11.91 -4.20 13.79
C GLY A 592 -11.08 -2.91 13.96
N LEU A 593 -10.34 -2.80 15.07
CA LEU A 593 -9.46 -1.66 15.33
C LEU A 593 -8.25 -1.62 14.36
N LEU A 594 -7.72 -2.78 13.94
CA LEU A 594 -6.68 -2.84 12.89
C LEU A 594 -7.20 -2.42 11.51
N ALA A 595 -8.44 -2.80 11.19
CA ALA A 595 -9.06 -2.50 9.90
C ALA A 595 -9.43 -1.03 9.75
N GLY A 596 -9.94 -0.41 10.82
CA GLY A 596 -10.53 0.91 10.76
C GLY A 596 -10.02 1.94 11.77
N GLY A 597 -9.09 1.58 12.67
CA GLY A 597 -8.46 2.50 13.64
C GLY A 597 -9.48 3.28 14.48
N ALA A 598 -9.82 4.48 14.04
CA ALA A 598 -10.86 5.32 14.63
C ALA A 598 -12.29 4.77 14.46
N TYR A 599 -12.54 3.98 13.41
CA TYR A 599 -13.83 3.33 13.16
C TYR A 599 -14.29 2.45 14.33
N ALA A 600 -13.40 1.62 14.91
CA ALA A 600 -13.80 0.72 15.99
C ALA A 600 -14.09 1.47 17.31
N LEU A 601 -13.47 2.64 17.53
CA LEU A 601 -13.87 3.57 18.60
C LEU A 601 -15.25 4.16 18.30
N ASN A 602 -15.49 4.57 17.06
CA ASN A 602 -16.76 5.14 16.61
C ASN A 602 -17.92 4.13 16.67
N SER A 603 -17.65 2.84 16.45
CA SER A 603 -18.61 1.73 16.60
C SER A 603 -18.91 1.39 18.06
N LEU A 604 -17.94 1.48 18.98
CA LEU A 604 -18.19 1.36 20.43
C LEU A 604 -19.08 2.49 20.95
N MET A 605 -18.82 3.71 20.48
CA MET A 605 -19.58 4.91 20.84
C MET A 605 -20.99 4.92 20.25
N ALA A 606 -21.26 4.13 19.20
CA ALA A 606 -22.56 4.01 18.54
C ALA A 606 -23.55 3.12 19.31
N GLY A 607 -23.13 2.47 20.39
CA GLY A 607 -23.96 1.49 21.12
C GLY A 607 -24.22 0.18 20.36
N GLU A 608 -23.63 0.01 19.18
CA GLU A 608 -23.76 -1.21 18.35
C GLU A 608 -22.88 -2.36 18.86
N ALA A 609 -21.89 -2.07 19.70
CA ALA A 609 -21.23 -3.08 20.50
C ALA A 609 -22.12 -3.46 21.69
N ASP A 610 -23.20 -4.19 21.44
CA ASP A 610 -23.87 -4.94 22.48
C ASP A 610 -22.86 -5.95 23.03
N PHE A 611 -22.20 -5.59 24.14
CA PHE A 611 -21.11 -6.34 24.75
C PHE A 611 -21.51 -7.77 25.15
N GLU A 612 -22.80 -8.12 25.07
CA GLU A 612 -23.34 -9.44 25.41
C GLU A 612 -23.69 -10.33 24.22
N ARG A 613 -23.67 -9.85 22.98
CA ARG A 613 -24.02 -10.67 21.81
C ARG A 613 -22.80 -11.04 20.96
N PRO A 614 -22.48 -12.35 20.82
CA PRO A 614 -21.49 -12.79 19.84
C PRO A 614 -21.94 -12.38 18.43
N LEU A 615 -20.99 -12.04 17.54
CA LEU A 615 -21.23 -12.03 16.08
C LEU A 615 -21.82 -13.37 15.57
N ALA A 616 -21.62 -14.43 16.36
CA ALA A 616 -22.12 -15.79 16.20
C ALA A 616 -23.48 -16.10 16.88
N GLY A 617 -24.05 -15.21 17.70
CA GLY A 617 -25.02 -15.61 18.73
C GLY A 617 -26.49 -15.74 18.34
N VAL A 618 -26.88 -15.43 17.11
CA VAL A 618 -28.32 -15.41 16.69
C VAL A 618 -28.61 -16.41 15.56
N ALA A 619 -27.65 -17.24 15.16
CA ALA A 619 -27.86 -18.19 14.08
C ALA A 619 -27.32 -19.59 14.43
N PRO A 620 -27.95 -20.67 13.93
CA PRO A 620 -27.43 -22.03 14.01
C PRO A 620 -25.92 -22.10 13.73
N ASP A 621 -25.19 -22.99 14.41
CA ASP A 621 -23.71 -23.08 14.44
C ASP A 621 -23.01 -22.96 13.06
N HIS A 622 -23.68 -23.36 11.99
CA HIS A 622 -23.20 -23.32 10.61
C HIS A 622 -23.29 -21.92 9.96
N LEU A 623 -24.23 -21.07 10.39
CA LEU A 623 -24.39 -19.69 9.92
C LEU A 623 -23.51 -18.70 10.72
N ALA A 624 -23.28 -18.98 12.00
CA ALA A 624 -22.35 -18.24 12.84
C ALA A 624 -20.90 -18.31 12.32
N ALA A 625 -20.46 -19.51 11.92
CA ALA A 625 -19.15 -19.71 11.31
C ALA A 625 -18.99 -18.96 9.98
N ASN A 626 -20.05 -18.91 9.17
CA ASN A 626 -20.04 -18.18 7.89
C ASN A 626 -19.99 -16.66 8.10
N ARG A 627 -20.72 -16.10 9.07
CA ARG A 627 -20.67 -14.65 9.38
C ARG A 627 -19.32 -14.23 9.94
N ALA A 628 -18.74 -15.01 10.85
CA ALA A 628 -17.41 -14.73 11.39
C ALA A 628 -16.34 -14.80 10.29
N ALA A 629 -16.43 -15.78 9.39
CA ALA A 629 -15.54 -15.87 8.23
C ALA A 629 -15.72 -14.69 7.26
N LEU A 630 -16.96 -14.25 6.99
CA LEU A 630 -17.24 -13.08 6.14
C LEU A 630 -16.74 -11.77 6.78
N ALA A 631 -16.95 -11.58 8.08
CA ALA A 631 -16.47 -10.40 8.80
C ALA A 631 -14.94 -10.34 8.84
N LEU A 632 -14.30 -11.48 9.11
CA LEU A 632 -12.84 -11.62 9.07
C LEU A 632 -12.28 -11.34 7.66
N HIS A 633 -12.92 -11.91 6.63
CA HIS A 633 -12.55 -11.68 5.25
C HIS A 633 -12.74 -10.21 4.84
N GLY A 634 -13.85 -9.58 5.23
CA GLY A 634 -14.11 -8.16 4.99
C GLY A 634 -13.11 -7.24 5.69
N ALA A 635 -12.72 -7.56 6.93
CA ALA A 635 -11.67 -6.84 7.64
C ALA A 635 -10.29 -7.05 6.97
N ALA A 636 -9.97 -8.28 6.58
CA ALA A 636 -8.74 -8.60 5.86
C ALA A 636 -8.67 -7.87 4.51
N ALA A 637 -9.78 -7.79 3.78
CA ALA A 637 -9.89 -7.08 2.51
C ALA A 637 -9.66 -5.56 2.67
N GLN A 638 -10.24 -4.95 3.72
CA GLN A 638 -10.03 -3.53 4.02
C GLN A 638 -8.59 -3.21 4.42
N ILE A 639 -8.00 -4.02 5.32
CA ILE A 639 -6.59 -3.90 5.73
C ILE A 639 -5.68 -4.05 4.51
N ALA A 640 -5.92 -5.10 3.71
CA ALA A 640 -5.17 -5.38 2.49
C ALA A 640 -5.27 -4.23 1.49
N ALA A 641 -6.47 -3.71 1.22
CA ALA A 641 -6.68 -2.62 0.28
C ALA A 641 -5.96 -1.33 0.72
N ARG A 642 -6.11 -0.96 2.00
CA ARG A 642 -5.49 0.24 2.57
C ARG A 642 -3.97 0.15 2.55
N LEU A 643 -3.41 -0.93 3.10
CA LEU A 643 -1.97 -1.08 3.22
C LEU A 643 -1.32 -1.33 1.86
N THR A 644 -1.94 -2.11 0.96
CA THR A 644 -1.41 -2.32 -0.40
C THR A 644 -1.35 -0.99 -1.15
N ARG A 645 -2.39 -0.16 -1.08
CA ARG A 645 -2.37 1.17 -1.71
C ARG A 645 -1.24 2.05 -1.15
N GLN A 646 -1.06 2.08 0.18
CA GLN A 646 0.03 2.81 0.82
C GLN A 646 1.41 2.28 0.40
N LYS A 647 1.57 0.96 0.29
CA LYS A 647 2.82 0.31 -0.16
C LYS A 647 3.11 0.54 -1.64
N LEU A 648 2.09 0.66 -2.48
CA LEU A 648 2.31 0.98 -3.89
C LEU A 648 2.77 2.44 -4.10
N ILE A 649 2.41 3.37 -3.21
CA ILE A 649 2.96 4.74 -3.19
C ILE A 649 4.48 4.74 -2.91
N GLN A 650 4.97 3.75 -2.15
CA GLN A 650 6.39 3.55 -1.87
C GLN A 650 7.22 3.14 -3.12
N LEU A 651 6.56 2.74 -4.21
CA LEU A 651 7.21 2.38 -5.48
C LEU A 651 7.50 3.59 -6.38
N LEU A 652 7.07 4.80 -6.00
CA LEU A 652 7.36 6.00 -6.77
C LEU A 652 8.85 6.39 -6.68
N PRO A 653 9.48 6.85 -7.79
CA PRO A 653 10.95 6.85 -7.93
C PRO A 653 11.75 7.79 -7.01
N ILE A 654 11.08 8.54 -6.13
CA ILE A 654 11.71 9.62 -5.35
C ILE A 654 11.90 9.21 -3.87
N LEU A 655 11.15 8.24 -3.32
CA LEU A 655 11.12 7.99 -1.88
C LEU A 655 10.91 6.49 -1.52
N GLY A 656 11.98 5.67 -1.47
CA GLY A 656 11.95 4.31 -0.90
C GLY A 656 12.03 4.30 0.63
N GLY A 657 12.36 3.16 1.27
CA GLY A 657 12.78 2.97 2.68
C GLY A 657 12.26 3.94 3.75
N ALA A 658 12.69 5.21 3.72
CA ALA A 658 12.20 6.31 4.55
C ALA A 658 10.70 6.60 4.43
N VAL A 659 10.07 6.46 3.25
CA VAL A 659 8.61 6.56 3.10
C VAL A 659 7.91 5.30 3.59
N GLY A 660 8.48 4.11 3.39
CA GLY A 660 7.98 2.88 4.01
C GLY A 660 8.01 2.95 5.54
N ALA A 661 9.12 3.45 6.09
CA ALA A 661 9.30 3.74 7.50
C ALA A 661 8.30 4.80 7.98
N GLY A 662 8.10 5.88 7.23
CA GLY A 662 7.12 6.93 7.54
C GLY A 662 5.67 6.47 7.48
N LEU A 663 5.31 5.62 6.51
CA LEU A 663 3.98 5.04 6.35
C LEU A 663 3.70 3.98 7.42
N ASN A 664 4.65 3.09 7.72
CA ASN A 664 4.53 2.11 8.80
C ASN A 664 4.50 2.79 10.17
N PHE A 665 5.32 3.81 10.37
CA PHE A 665 5.28 4.65 11.57
C PHE A 665 3.92 5.32 11.71
N HIS A 666 3.39 5.92 10.64
CA HIS A 666 2.10 6.60 10.68
C HIS A 666 0.92 5.63 10.87
N TYR A 667 0.90 4.49 10.16
CA TYR A 667 -0.10 3.45 10.33
C TYR A 667 -0.05 2.88 11.76
N THR A 668 1.15 2.60 12.28
CA THR A 668 1.31 2.09 13.64
C THR A 668 0.94 3.13 14.68
N TRP A 669 1.36 4.39 14.52
CA TRP A 669 0.98 5.51 15.38
C TRP A 669 -0.54 5.71 15.42
N SER A 670 -1.19 5.79 14.25
CA SER A 670 -2.65 5.99 14.17
C SER A 670 -3.40 4.81 14.79
N THR A 671 -3.01 3.57 14.49
CA THR A 671 -3.66 2.36 15.01
C THR A 671 -3.47 2.21 16.52
N THR A 672 -2.25 2.39 17.03
CA THR A 672 -1.97 2.29 18.48
C THR A 672 -2.52 3.47 19.27
N ARG A 673 -2.51 4.69 18.73
CA ARG A 673 -3.19 5.85 19.32
C ARG A 673 -4.69 5.61 19.42
N ALA A 674 -5.31 5.12 18.35
CA ALA A 674 -6.72 4.75 18.36
C ALA A 674 -6.99 3.65 19.41
N ALA A 675 -6.12 2.63 19.52
CA ALA A 675 -6.22 1.60 20.56
C ALA A 675 -6.19 2.20 21.96
N VAL A 676 -5.21 3.05 22.24
CA VAL A 676 -5.05 3.69 23.54
C VAL A 676 -6.30 4.50 23.87
N MET A 677 -6.75 5.37 22.96
CA MET A 677 -7.95 6.19 23.20
C MET A 677 -9.21 5.34 23.38
N THR A 678 -9.31 4.25 22.63
CA THR A 678 -10.44 3.32 22.71
C THR A 678 -10.50 2.56 24.02
N TYR A 679 -9.39 1.96 24.43
CA TYR A 679 -9.34 1.18 25.65
C TYR A 679 -9.34 2.06 26.90
N ARG A 680 -8.78 3.28 26.82
CA ARG A 680 -8.92 4.33 27.82
C ARG A 680 -10.38 4.76 27.97
N TYR A 681 -11.09 5.00 26.86
CA TYR A 681 -12.53 5.27 26.88
C TYR A 681 -13.31 4.16 27.59
N ARG A 682 -13.13 2.91 27.18
CA ARG A 682 -13.84 1.76 27.77
C ARG A 682 -13.49 1.57 29.25
N TRP A 683 -12.25 1.87 29.65
CA TRP A 683 -11.83 1.86 31.04
C TRP A 683 -12.55 2.95 31.85
N LEU A 684 -12.59 4.18 31.33
CA LEU A 684 -13.28 5.32 31.95
C LEU A 684 -14.78 5.00 32.11
N VAL A 685 -15.44 4.52 31.06
CA VAL A 685 -16.86 4.11 31.10
C VAL A 685 -17.09 3.03 32.16
N ARG A 686 -16.25 2.00 32.22
CA ARG A 686 -16.34 0.96 33.27
C ARG A 686 -16.19 1.56 34.66
N ARG A 687 -15.26 2.50 34.83
CA ARG A 687 -15.00 3.22 36.09
C ARG A 687 -16.18 4.10 36.51
N PHE A 688 -16.94 4.67 35.57
CA PHE A 688 -18.15 5.47 35.82
C PHE A 688 -19.40 4.61 36.09
N LEU A 689 -19.58 3.51 35.35
CA LEU A 689 -20.75 2.64 35.47
C LEU A 689 -20.68 1.65 36.64
N GLY A 690 -19.55 1.57 37.35
CA GLY A 690 -19.40 0.79 38.58
C GLY A 690 -19.42 -0.73 38.41
N SER A 691 -19.20 -1.24 37.19
CA SER A 691 -19.24 -2.68 36.85
C SER A 691 -17.92 -3.42 37.05
#